data_AF-A0A9W9XET5-F1
#
_entry.id   AF-A0A9W9XET5-F1
#
_cell.length_a   1.000
_cell.length_b   1.000
_cell.length_c   1.000
_cell.angle_alpha   90.00
_cell.angle_beta   90.00
_cell.angle_gamma   90.00
#
_symmetry.space_group_name_H-M   'P 1'
#
loop_
_entity.id
_entity.type
_entity.pdbx_description
1 polymer ?
#
loop_
_entity_poly.entity_id
_entity_poly.type
_entity_poly.pdbx_seq_one_letter_code
_entity_poly.pdbx_strand_id
1 'polypeptide(L)'
;MDSFALTEGLAVEQRQDGTAGLSDKLSEETNKFQRAIAAWRGIDLASTIAKLDTTASDIVSQQREALVQRKELAQKTKDFKKLEDEAKLSEYKGLLKAYQSFIDLLTNQGKASSSAFLQLYSSLSEAPDPYPLLEASVDSLVLSEDTVPKLTSEKTQLQQSVDRLTKQQEETEKRLQEERASKKRLEENQDTKAKEIEESWNAVLKEKTNNWEAKEKSLENKLENQDRLIKELKASYEVSQRLGGDQDEGAEELRTGATAAELELVSADLEKTSLRLADMEARNEQLRLELAQAISHSTHGQSVSVEDDPNYQRLQSENSALLRKLDAARYDKDSTRHTWEAKLLQVERTASKAAMERDELRSRLEKVSDYDDIRRELEMIKSIEFATGDDEDQNDKQPSNPDKETSNNGTPASQSKDKSSLEQLLMARNKKLTDELAVLRVSTRDLQDQLDSLRVELSTTKKELQKSQGLAATLENDLLRVQEEAANTFPSSAMSVAGTYASRFPQSSRRGGAVSPTSSIISGFDQSTASTHTMDAIRAGEPVGGGSGLLPMIQAQRDRFKKKNAELEEELSKLYSTVKSLRQEVATLQRDNLSLYEKTRYVSTYNRGQGAMTSASSFGNGPSSSSMHVAHDAPDRYQSAYEARISPFAAFRGRESARAYKRMTLPERIVFSLTRIILANRTSRNLFAGYCLALHILLFTVLYMMSTTEIEKHSAMSALGGAAAAAYGSSSGSGLAGGGGSSGQLHGDDWQPEGFNHAS
;
A
#
# COMPACT_ATOMS: atom_id res chain seq x y z
N MET A 1 -8.60 13.56 20.71
CA MET A 1 -8.32 12.79 19.48
C MET A 1 -7.01 13.27 18.83
N ASP A 2 -5.99 13.63 19.62
CA ASP A 2 -5.16 14.81 19.28
C ASP A 2 -3.71 14.47 18.88
N SER A 3 -3.34 13.19 18.89
CA SER A 3 -2.01 12.71 18.51
C SER A 3 -1.75 12.64 17.00
N PHE A 4 -2.75 12.93 16.16
CA PHE A 4 -2.59 12.97 14.70
C PHE A 4 -2.17 14.35 14.16
N ALA A 5 -2.38 15.45 14.91
CA ALA A 5 -2.06 16.80 14.44
C ALA A 5 -0.55 17.12 14.46
N LEU A 6 0.20 16.60 15.45
CA LEU A 6 1.64 16.92 15.58
C LEU A 6 2.51 16.30 14.47
N THR A 7 2.10 15.18 13.87
CA THR A 7 2.89 14.50 12.84
C THR A 7 2.80 15.14 11.45
N GLU A 8 1.83 16.04 11.25
CA GLU A 8 1.67 16.78 10.00
C GLU A 8 2.55 18.03 9.96
N GLY A 9 2.73 18.73 11.11
CA GLY A 9 3.62 19.90 11.21
C GLY A 9 5.09 19.60 10.92
N LEU A 10 5.64 18.54 11.52
CA LEU A 10 7.05 18.13 11.36
C LEU A 10 7.43 17.72 9.92
N ALA A 11 6.45 17.34 9.08
CA ALA A 11 6.68 17.01 7.68
C ALA A 11 6.67 18.24 6.75
N VAL A 12 6.07 19.35 7.20
CA VAL A 12 6.04 20.64 6.50
C VAL A 12 7.31 21.44 6.76
N GLU A 13 7.81 21.44 7.99
CA GLU A 13 9.04 22.15 8.40
C GLU A 13 10.26 21.78 7.53
N GLN A 14 10.51 20.49 7.30
CA GLN A 14 11.64 20.04 6.47
C GLN A 14 11.54 20.33 4.96
N ARG A 15 10.41 20.88 4.49
CA ARG A 15 10.31 21.46 3.13
C ARG A 15 10.39 22.98 3.12
N GLN A 16 10.25 23.65 4.27
CA GLN A 16 10.27 25.11 4.36
C GLN A 16 11.67 25.71 4.25
N ASP A 17 12.72 25.07 4.77
CA ASP A 17 14.09 25.63 4.71
C ASP A 17 14.58 25.92 3.27
N GLY A 18 14.17 25.08 2.31
CA GLY A 18 14.50 25.29 0.89
C GLY A 18 13.66 26.36 0.19
N THR A 19 12.42 26.60 0.64
CA THR A 19 11.51 27.59 0.05
C THR A 19 11.63 28.96 0.71
N ALA A 20 12.01 29.03 1.99
CA ALA A 20 12.26 30.28 2.71
C ALA A 20 13.38 31.11 2.05
N GLY A 21 14.53 30.49 1.75
CA GLY A 21 15.64 31.17 1.08
C GLY A 21 15.37 31.59 -0.38
N LEU A 22 14.35 31.02 -1.03
CA LEU A 22 13.84 31.47 -2.33
C LEU A 22 12.83 32.62 -2.17
N SER A 23 11.95 32.52 -1.17
CA SER A 23 11.00 33.58 -0.80
C SER A 23 11.72 34.87 -0.40
N ASP A 24 12.77 34.79 0.41
CA ASP A 24 13.56 35.96 0.82
C ASP A 24 14.22 36.65 -0.37
N LYS A 25 14.85 35.89 -1.28
CA LYS A 25 15.45 36.44 -2.50
C LYS A 25 14.44 37.12 -3.41
N LEU A 26 13.29 36.48 -3.64
CA LEU A 26 12.19 37.08 -4.40
C LEU A 26 11.63 38.34 -3.71
N SER A 27 11.63 38.38 -2.37
CA SER A 27 11.25 39.57 -1.60
C SER A 27 12.28 40.70 -1.74
N GLU A 28 13.59 40.39 -1.68
CA GLU A 28 14.64 41.38 -1.91
C GLU A 28 14.61 41.92 -3.34
N GLU A 29 14.40 41.06 -4.33
CA GLU A 29 14.29 41.44 -5.74
C GLU A 29 13.05 42.31 -5.96
N THR A 30 11.88 41.93 -5.45
CA THR A 30 10.68 42.79 -5.53
C THR A 30 10.86 44.13 -4.79
N ASN A 31 11.59 44.16 -3.68
CA ASN A 31 11.97 45.42 -3.00
C ASN A 31 12.92 46.28 -3.86
N LYS A 32 13.89 45.67 -4.57
CA LYS A 32 14.78 46.36 -5.53
C LYS A 32 13.97 46.92 -6.72
N PHE A 33 13.02 46.14 -7.26
CA PHE A 33 12.07 46.58 -8.30
C PHE A 33 11.22 47.77 -7.84
N GLN A 34 10.59 47.69 -6.66
CA GLN A 34 9.77 48.78 -6.13
C GLN A 34 10.59 50.07 -5.93
N ARG A 35 11.82 49.95 -5.41
CA ARG A 35 12.73 51.10 -5.22
C ARG A 35 13.16 51.72 -6.55
N ALA A 36 13.44 50.91 -7.56
CA ALA A 36 13.76 51.39 -8.90
C ALA A 36 12.56 52.07 -9.57
N ILE A 37 11.37 51.48 -9.50
CA ILE A 37 10.13 52.08 -10.01
C ILE A 37 9.87 53.43 -9.33
N ALA A 38 10.10 53.55 -8.02
CA ALA A 38 9.98 54.82 -7.30
C ALA A 38 11.00 55.87 -7.79
N ALA A 39 12.26 55.49 -8.00
CA ALA A 39 13.29 56.39 -8.53
C ALA A 39 12.95 56.88 -9.96
N TRP A 40 12.66 55.97 -10.89
CA TRP A 40 12.30 56.31 -12.28
C TRP A 40 11.00 57.12 -12.38
N ARG A 41 10.04 56.88 -11.46
CA ARG A 41 8.82 57.70 -11.35
C ARG A 41 9.10 59.10 -10.77
N GLY A 42 10.08 59.23 -9.88
CA GLY A 42 10.51 60.52 -9.34
C GLY A 42 11.28 61.39 -10.35
N ILE A 43 12.03 60.76 -11.25
CA ILE A 43 12.73 61.43 -12.36
C ILE A 43 11.75 61.98 -13.39
N ASP A 44 10.64 61.27 -13.65
CA ASP A 44 9.63 61.61 -14.67
C ASP A 44 10.28 62.03 -16.00
N LEU A 45 10.68 61.02 -16.78
CA LEU A 45 11.44 61.21 -18.02
C LEU A 45 10.75 62.16 -19.00
N ALA A 46 9.42 62.16 -19.05
CA ALA A 46 8.65 63.05 -19.92
C ALA A 46 8.77 64.52 -19.49
N SER A 47 8.67 64.81 -18.19
CA SER A 47 8.84 66.15 -17.64
C SER A 47 10.28 66.66 -17.76
N THR A 48 11.27 65.78 -17.54
CA THR A 48 12.69 66.14 -17.64
C THR A 48 13.14 66.36 -19.08
N ILE A 49 12.66 65.56 -20.05
CA ILE A 49 12.91 65.82 -21.49
C ILE A 49 12.31 67.16 -21.92
N ALA A 50 11.04 67.46 -21.55
CA ALA A 50 10.43 68.75 -21.91
C ALA A 50 11.17 69.97 -21.33
N LYS A 51 11.71 69.85 -20.11
CA LYS A 51 12.60 70.86 -19.51
C LYS A 51 13.92 70.96 -20.26
N LEU A 52 14.51 69.83 -20.64
CA LEU A 52 15.77 69.76 -21.38
C LEU A 52 15.63 70.43 -22.76
N ASP A 53 14.56 70.14 -23.52
CA ASP A 53 14.26 70.76 -24.81
C ASP A 53 14.13 72.29 -24.69
N THR A 54 13.49 72.76 -23.61
CA THR A 54 13.40 74.19 -23.29
C THR A 54 14.80 74.78 -23.04
N THR A 55 15.62 74.15 -22.19
CA THR A 55 16.99 74.64 -21.92
C THR A 55 17.91 74.55 -23.16
N ALA A 56 17.71 73.58 -24.04
CA ALA A 56 18.45 73.46 -25.30
C ALA A 56 18.07 74.60 -26.26
N SER A 57 16.78 74.93 -26.37
CA SER A 57 16.29 76.10 -27.10
C SER A 57 16.88 77.39 -26.54
N ASP A 58 16.93 77.54 -25.20
CA ASP A 58 17.52 78.70 -24.53
C ASP A 58 19.04 78.81 -24.75
N ILE A 59 19.77 77.70 -24.74
CA ILE A 59 21.19 77.70 -25.07
C ILE A 59 21.41 78.17 -26.52
N VAL A 60 20.57 77.74 -27.47
CA VAL A 60 20.64 78.18 -28.88
C VAL A 60 20.27 79.66 -29.03
N SER A 61 19.28 80.16 -28.29
CA SER A 61 18.91 81.58 -28.32
C SER A 61 20.02 82.46 -27.72
N GLN A 62 20.56 82.08 -26.57
CA GLN A 62 21.69 82.75 -25.91
C GLN A 62 22.97 82.72 -26.76
N GLN A 63 23.26 81.62 -27.49
CA GLN A 63 24.37 81.57 -28.44
C GLN A 63 24.19 82.58 -29.59
N ARG A 64 22.97 82.73 -30.12
CA ARG A 64 22.66 83.75 -31.15
C ARG A 64 22.81 85.16 -30.59
N GLU A 65 22.31 85.40 -29.38
CA GLU A 65 22.42 86.70 -28.70
C GLU A 65 23.88 87.07 -28.43
N ALA A 66 24.69 86.15 -27.89
CA ALA A 66 26.12 86.35 -27.68
C ALA A 66 26.87 86.69 -28.99
N LEU A 67 26.49 86.09 -30.12
CA LEU A 67 27.05 86.47 -31.43
C LEU A 67 26.63 87.88 -31.89
N VAL A 68 25.39 88.31 -31.60
CA VAL A 68 24.91 89.66 -31.92
C VAL A 68 25.60 90.70 -31.03
N GLN A 69 25.59 90.50 -29.71
CA GLN A 69 26.23 91.40 -28.76
C GLN A 69 27.75 91.49 -28.98
N ARG A 70 28.41 90.39 -29.36
CA ARG A 70 29.84 90.42 -29.75
C ARG A 70 30.10 91.28 -30.99
N LYS A 71 29.20 91.28 -31.98
CA LYS A 71 29.29 92.16 -33.16
C LYS A 71 29.05 93.62 -32.79
N GLU A 72 28.05 93.89 -31.94
CA GLU A 72 27.75 95.24 -31.46
C GLU A 72 28.90 95.81 -30.62
N LEU A 73 29.49 95.01 -29.73
CA LEU A 73 30.68 95.35 -28.96
C LEU A 73 31.86 95.68 -29.87
N ALA A 74 32.15 94.84 -30.86
CA ALA A 74 33.22 95.07 -31.83
C ALA A 74 32.99 96.36 -32.65
N GLN A 75 31.74 96.69 -32.98
CA GLN A 75 31.38 97.93 -33.65
C GLN A 75 31.57 99.15 -32.72
N LYS A 76 31.11 99.09 -31.46
CA LYS A 76 31.36 100.14 -30.45
C LYS A 76 32.84 100.39 -30.23
N THR A 77 33.68 99.34 -30.15
CA THR A 77 35.14 99.48 -30.06
C THR A 77 35.74 100.12 -31.32
N LYS A 78 35.21 99.80 -32.50
CA LYS A 78 35.65 100.38 -33.78
C LYS A 78 35.26 101.86 -33.90
N ASP A 79 34.10 102.25 -33.40
CA ASP A 79 33.61 103.63 -33.46
C ASP A 79 34.27 104.50 -32.38
N PHE A 80 34.46 103.98 -31.16
CA PHE A 80 35.26 104.63 -30.10
C PHE A 80 36.68 104.98 -30.59
N LYS A 81 37.30 104.11 -31.40
CA LYS A 81 38.63 104.36 -31.98
C LYS A 81 38.65 105.58 -32.93
N LYS A 82 37.52 105.97 -33.54
CA LYS A 82 37.40 107.08 -34.49
C LYS A 82 37.15 108.45 -33.83
N LEU A 83 36.75 108.46 -32.56
CA LEU A 83 36.43 109.71 -31.84
C LEU A 83 37.68 110.58 -31.63
N GLU A 84 37.48 111.88 -31.43
CA GLU A 84 38.53 112.81 -30.97
C GLU A 84 38.84 112.58 -29.48
N ASP A 85 40.02 112.98 -29.01
CA ASP A 85 40.54 112.53 -27.70
C ASP A 85 39.75 113.05 -26.48
N GLU A 86 39.15 114.24 -26.55
CA GLU A 86 38.19 114.72 -25.53
C GLU A 86 36.89 113.87 -25.51
N ALA A 87 36.38 113.50 -26.69
CA ALA A 87 35.21 112.61 -26.78
C ALA A 87 35.54 111.19 -26.27
N LYS A 88 36.73 110.66 -26.55
CA LYS A 88 37.20 109.36 -26.00
C LYS A 88 37.21 109.35 -24.47
N LEU A 89 37.64 110.44 -23.83
CA LEU A 89 37.62 110.56 -22.36
C LEU A 89 36.21 110.47 -21.78
N SER A 90 35.21 110.98 -22.50
CA SER A 90 33.79 110.89 -22.09
C SER A 90 33.20 109.49 -22.30
N GLU A 91 33.49 108.83 -23.42
CA GLU A 91 32.86 107.55 -23.79
C GLU A 91 33.55 106.30 -23.22
N TYR A 92 34.79 106.39 -22.73
CA TYR A 92 35.57 105.22 -22.27
C TYR A 92 34.82 104.39 -21.22
N LYS A 93 34.08 105.05 -20.30
CA LYS A 93 33.26 104.39 -19.27
C LYS A 93 32.09 103.61 -19.89
N GLY A 94 31.50 104.13 -20.97
CA GLY A 94 30.43 103.46 -21.71
C GLY A 94 30.94 102.20 -22.41
N LEU A 95 32.10 102.29 -23.07
CA LEU A 95 32.74 101.14 -23.71
C LEU A 95 33.12 100.06 -22.68
N LEU A 96 33.76 100.44 -21.58
CA LEU A 96 34.12 99.50 -20.50
C LEU A 96 32.89 98.80 -19.91
N LYS A 97 31.79 99.54 -19.70
CA LYS A 97 30.53 98.98 -19.22
C LYS A 97 29.89 98.01 -20.24
N ALA A 98 30.05 98.26 -21.54
CA ALA A 98 29.63 97.32 -22.58
C ALA A 98 30.45 96.00 -22.54
N TYR A 99 31.77 96.08 -22.41
CA TYR A 99 32.62 94.90 -22.22
C TYR A 99 32.24 94.11 -20.96
N GLN A 100 32.02 94.80 -19.83
CA GLN A 100 31.56 94.19 -18.59
C GLN A 100 30.23 93.45 -18.80
N SER A 101 29.23 94.10 -19.41
CA SER A 101 27.91 93.49 -19.64
C SER A 101 27.98 92.23 -20.54
N PHE A 102 28.88 92.20 -21.52
CA PHE A 102 29.08 91.04 -22.38
C PHE A 102 29.77 89.87 -21.65
N ILE A 103 30.72 90.17 -20.76
CA ILE A 103 31.37 89.18 -19.89
C ILE A 103 30.36 88.62 -18.87
N ASP A 104 29.53 89.47 -18.27
CA ASP A 104 28.48 89.06 -17.33
C ASP A 104 27.43 88.18 -18.02
N LEU A 105 27.04 88.51 -19.26
CA LEU A 105 26.12 87.70 -20.07
C LEU A 105 26.69 86.31 -20.37
N LEU A 106 27.93 86.22 -20.89
CA LEU A 106 28.60 84.93 -21.13
C LEU A 106 28.76 84.11 -19.84
N THR A 107 29.07 84.77 -18.73
CA THR A 107 29.21 84.14 -17.41
C THR A 107 27.88 83.58 -16.91
N ASN A 108 26.77 84.30 -17.12
CA ASN A 108 25.44 83.86 -16.72
C ASN A 108 24.90 82.75 -17.63
N GLN A 109 25.14 82.82 -18.95
CA GLN A 109 24.88 81.72 -19.89
C GLN A 109 25.62 80.44 -19.48
N GLY A 110 26.92 80.54 -19.20
CA GLY A 110 27.73 79.38 -18.76
C GLY A 110 27.26 78.79 -17.43
N LYS A 111 26.87 79.63 -16.47
CA LYS A 111 26.27 79.19 -15.20
C LYS A 111 24.93 78.49 -15.42
N ALA A 112 24.06 79.03 -16.27
CA ALA A 112 22.75 78.43 -16.57
C ALA A 112 22.90 77.04 -17.21
N SER A 113 23.76 76.89 -18.23
CA SER A 113 23.99 75.60 -18.89
C SER A 113 24.63 74.58 -17.95
N SER A 114 25.58 75.00 -17.12
CA SER A 114 26.24 74.10 -16.13
C SER A 114 25.28 73.68 -15.02
N SER A 115 24.42 74.60 -14.55
CA SER A 115 23.39 74.30 -13.55
C SER A 115 22.34 73.32 -14.08
N ALA A 116 21.88 73.51 -15.33
CA ALA A 116 20.95 72.57 -15.97
C ALA A 116 21.58 71.17 -16.11
N PHE A 117 22.82 71.09 -16.62
CA PHE A 117 23.54 69.82 -16.77
C PHE A 117 23.69 69.08 -15.44
N LEU A 118 24.10 69.77 -14.37
CA LEU A 118 24.30 69.15 -13.05
C LEU A 118 22.99 68.65 -12.43
N GLN A 119 21.86 69.34 -12.66
CA GLN A 119 20.54 68.90 -12.18
C GLN A 119 20.07 67.61 -12.86
N LEU A 120 20.30 67.46 -14.17
CA LEU A 120 20.07 66.18 -14.85
C LEU A 120 21.02 65.11 -14.36
N TYR A 121 22.32 65.41 -14.30
CA TYR A 121 23.32 64.44 -13.87
C TYR A 121 23.04 63.88 -12.48
N SER A 122 22.69 64.72 -11.50
CA SER A 122 22.33 64.23 -10.16
C SER A 122 21.11 63.29 -10.22
N SER A 123 20.02 63.71 -10.88
CA SER A 123 18.80 62.91 -10.99
C SER A 123 18.98 61.56 -11.70
N LEU A 124 19.87 61.51 -12.71
CA LEU A 124 20.16 60.29 -13.46
C LEU A 124 21.20 59.40 -12.76
N SER A 125 22.13 59.98 -12.00
CA SER A 125 23.16 59.23 -11.25
C SER A 125 22.60 58.51 -10.01
N GLU A 126 21.47 58.97 -9.48
CA GLU A 126 20.75 58.33 -8.37
C GLU A 126 19.78 57.22 -8.87
N ALA A 127 19.56 57.14 -10.19
CA ALA A 127 18.71 56.13 -10.81
C ALA A 127 19.43 54.77 -10.93
N PRO A 128 18.82 53.66 -10.47
CA PRO A 128 19.36 52.33 -10.75
C PRO A 128 19.15 51.97 -12.24
N ASP A 129 20.13 51.27 -12.82
CA ASP A 129 20.11 50.81 -14.21
C ASP A 129 18.83 50.01 -14.54
N PRO A 130 18.05 50.41 -15.55
CA PRO A 130 16.82 49.72 -15.92
C PRO A 130 17.08 48.39 -16.66
N TYR A 131 18.25 48.18 -17.28
CA TYR A 131 18.52 46.98 -18.08
C TYR A 131 18.37 45.67 -17.30
N PRO A 132 19.07 45.43 -16.16
CA PRO A 132 18.96 44.18 -15.42
C PRO A 132 17.57 43.98 -14.79
N LEU A 133 16.83 45.05 -14.53
CA LEU A 133 15.45 44.99 -14.05
C LEU A 133 14.49 44.55 -15.17
N LEU A 134 14.68 45.08 -16.38
CA LEU A 134 13.89 44.66 -17.54
C LEU A 134 14.17 43.19 -17.88
N GLU A 135 15.44 42.77 -17.89
CA GLU A 135 15.85 41.37 -18.08
C GLU A 135 15.17 40.44 -17.06
N ALA A 136 15.31 40.71 -15.76
CA ALA A 136 14.66 39.93 -14.71
C ALA A 136 13.11 39.97 -14.77
N SER A 137 12.51 41.05 -15.28
CA SER A 137 11.06 41.12 -15.50
C SER A 137 10.58 40.28 -16.68
N VAL A 138 11.39 40.18 -17.75
CA VAL A 138 11.14 39.31 -18.90
C VAL A 138 11.31 37.84 -18.49
N ASP A 139 12.37 37.50 -17.76
CA ASP A 139 12.59 36.16 -17.23
C ASP A 139 11.45 35.75 -16.29
N SER A 140 11.02 36.64 -15.38
CA SER A 140 9.87 36.40 -14.50
C SER A 140 8.57 36.19 -15.29
N LEU A 141 8.34 36.97 -16.36
CA LEU A 141 7.17 36.82 -17.21
C LEU A 141 7.19 35.47 -17.97
N VAL A 142 8.32 35.10 -18.57
CA VAL A 142 8.51 33.79 -19.24
C VAL A 142 8.35 32.63 -18.26
N LEU A 143 8.93 32.74 -17.06
CA LEU A 143 8.74 31.77 -15.97
C LEU A 143 7.26 31.67 -15.56
N SER A 144 6.53 32.80 -15.51
CA SER A 144 5.11 32.80 -15.18
C SER A 144 4.26 32.15 -16.29
N GLU A 145 4.56 32.45 -17.56
CA GLU A 145 3.91 31.85 -18.74
C GLU A 145 4.11 30.34 -18.78
N ASP A 146 5.26 29.84 -18.33
CA ASP A 146 5.59 28.43 -18.32
C ASP A 146 5.12 27.69 -17.04
N THR A 147 4.90 28.39 -15.91
CA THR A 147 4.50 27.78 -14.62
C THR A 147 3.00 27.85 -14.34
N VAL A 148 2.32 28.94 -14.69
CA VAL A 148 0.85 29.08 -14.56
C VAL A 148 0.07 27.97 -15.28
N PRO A 149 0.35 27.56 -16.53
CA PRO A 149 -0.35 26.44 -17.16
C PRO A 149 -0.08 25.10 -16.45
N LYS A 150 1.12 24.90 -15.89
CA LYS A 150 1.44 23.69 -15.13
C LYS A 150 0.65 23.64 -13.83
N LEU A 151 0.69 24.71 -13.03
CA LEU A 151 -0.06 24.83 -11.78
C LEU A 151 -1.58 24.78 -11.96
N THR A 152 -2.10 25.36 -13.04
CA THR A 152 -3.53 25.23 -13.36
C THR A 152 -3.88 23.82 -13.82
N SER A 153 -3.03 23.14 -14.60
CA SER A 153 -3.24 21.73 -14.96
C SER A 153 -3.22 20.82 -13.72
N GLU A 154 -2.26 20.99 -12.81
CA GLU A 154 -2.17 20.27 -11.54
C GLU A 154 -3.40 20.54 -10.67
N LYS A 155 -3.83 21.81 -10.55
CA LYS A 155 -5.07 22.17 -9.86
C LYS A 155 -6.29 21.45 -10.45
N THR A 156 -6.42 21.36 -11.77
CA THR A 156 -7.53 20.62 -12.41
C THR A 156 -7.44 19.11 -12.18
N GLN A 157 -6.23 18.53 -12.18
CA GLN A 157 -6.01 17.11 -11.86
C GLN A 157 -6.33 16.80 -10.39
N LEU A 158 -5.91 17.67 -9.46
CA LEU A 158 -6.25 17.55 -8.04
C LEU A 158 -7.76 17.69 -7.82
N GLN A 159 -8.44 18.64 -8.49
CA GLN A 159 -9.90 18.76 -8.44
C GLN A 159 -10.59 17.49 -8.99
N GLN A 160 -10.17 16.96 -10.14
CA GLN A 160 -10.70 15.71 -10.68
C GLN A 160 -10.45 14.49 -9.77
N SER A 161 -9.30 14.45 -9.09
CA SER A 161 -8.96 13.41 -8.11
C SER A 161 -9.85 13.51 -6.88
N VAL A 162 -10.07 14.71 -6.34
CA VAL A 162 -11.03 14.96 -5.24
C VAL A 162 -12.43 14.56 -5.66
N ASP A 163 -12.95 15.02 -6.81
CA ASP A 163 -14.28 14.66 -7.31
C ASP A 163 -14.46 13.14 -7.46
N ARG A 164 -13.40 12.44 -7.90
CA ARG A 164 -13.39 10.97 -8.01
C ARG A 164 -13.42 10.31 -6.64
N LEU A 165 -12.60 10.77 -5.69
CA LEU A 165 -12.55 10.23 -4.33
C LEU A 165 -13.86 10.49 -3.58
N THR A 166 -14.47 11.67 -3.74
CA THR A 166 -15.79 12.00 -3.20
C THR A 166 -16.86 11.07 -3.77
N LYS A 167 -16.92 10.84 -5.09
CA LYS A 167 -17.86 9.88 -5.69
C LYS A 167 -17.63 8.45 -5.21
N GLN A 168 -16.38 8.02 -5.04
CA GLN A 168 -16.07 6.72 -4.47
C GLN A 168 -16.50 6.63 -3.00
N GLN A 169 -16.32 7.70 -2.21
CA GLN A 169 -16.79 7.77 -0.83
C GLN A 169 -18.32 7.68 -0.78
N GLU A 170 -19.04 8.50 -1.55
CA GLU A 170 -20.52 8.47 -1.67
C GLU A 170 -21.03 7.07 -2.05
N GLU A 171 -20.39 6.39 -3.01
CA GLU A 171 -20.76 5.02 -3.38
C GLU A 171 -20.51 4.03 -2.24
N THR A 172 -19.39 4.13 -1.52
CA THR A 172 -19.11 3.26 -0.36
C THR A 172 -20.03 3.54 0.82
N GLU A 173 -20.40 4.80 1.08
CA GLU A 173 -21.35 5.18 2.11
C GLU A 173 -22.76 4.67 1.77
N LYS A 174 -23.17 4.76 0.50
CA LYS A 174 -24.44 4.19 0.03
C LYS A 174 -24.47 2.67 0.19
N ARG A 175 -23.42 1.96 -0.24
CA ARG A 175 -23.31 0.50 -0.03
C ARG A 175 -23.36 0.12 1.46
N LEU A 176 -22.69 0.89 2.32
CA LEU A 176 -22.74 0.70 3.77
C LEU A 176 -24.15 0.96 4.36
N GLN A 177 -24.89 1.93 3.83
CA GLN A 177 -26.29 2.16 4.22
C GLN A 177 -27.20 1.01 3.75
N GLU A 178 -26.99 0.49 2.54
CA GLU A 178 -27.72 -0.68 2.01
C GLU A 178 -27.44 -1.94 2.82
N GLU A 179 -26.18 -2.19 3.23
CA GLU A 179 -25.84 -3.29 4.14
C GLU A 179 -26.41 -3.12 5.55
N ARG A 180 -26.42 -1.89 6.09
CA ARG A 180 -27.09 -1.61 7.37
C ARG A 180 -28.60 -1.84 7.30
N ALA A 181 -29.24 -1.44 6.21
CA ALA A 181 -30.66 -1.66 5.99
C ALA A 181 -30.99 -3.14 5.79
N SER A 182 -30.16 -3.91 5.07
CA SER A 182 -30.34 -5.35 4.91
C SER A 182 -30.11 -6.12 6.20
N LYS A 183 -29.08 -5.75 7.00
CA LYS A 183 -28.84 -6.30 8.34
C LYS A 183 -30.02 -6.02 9.28
N LYS A 184 -30.51 -4.78 9.33
CA LYS A 184 -31.67 -4.42 10.16
C LYS A 184 -32.92 -5.22 9.78
N ARG A 185 -33.19 -5.40 8.48
CA ARG A 185 -34.29 -6.26 8.00
C ARG A 185 -34.08 -7.73 8.36
N LEU A 186 -32.84 -8.21 8.39
CA LEU A 186 -32.55 -9.59 8.81
C LEU A 186 -32.76 -9.77 10.32
N GLU A 187 -32.35 -8.80 11.14
CA GLU A 187 -32.61 -8.75 12.58
C GLU A 187 -34.13 -8.68 12.86
N GLU A 188 -34.86 -7.77 12.20
CA GLU A 188 -36.34 -7.68 12.29
C GLU A 188 -37.02 -9.01 11.93
N ASN A 189 -36.56 -9.70 10.87
CA ASN A 189 -37.08 -11.01 10.47
C ASN A 189 -36.66 -12.17 11.39
N GLN A 190 -35.61 -12.00 12.20
CA GLN A 190 -35.23 -12.97 13.24
C GLN A 190 -36.06 -12.73 14.51
N ASP A 191 -36.27 -11.47 14.89
CA ASP A 191 -37.12 -11.06 16.01
C ASP A 191 -38.60 -11.46 15.80
N THR A 192 -39.15 -11.35 14.59
CA THR A 192 -40.51 -11.83 14.32
C THR A 192 -40.61 -13.35 14.47
N LYS A 193 -39.65 -14.11 13.94
CA LYS A 193 -39.61 -15.57 14.10
C LYS A 193 -39.39 -16.00 15.54
N ALA A 194 -38.56 -15.28 16.30
CA ALA A 194 -38.38 -15.51 17.73
C ALA A 194 -39.70 -15.32 18.48
N LYS A 195 -40.44 -14.24 18.19
CA LYS A 195 -41.78 -13.99 18.76
C LYS A 195 -42.81 -15.04 18.34
N GLU A 196 -42.87 -15.43 17.08
CA GLU A 196 -43.75 -16.52 16.60
C GLU A 196 -43.45 -17.84 17.33
N ILE A 197 -42.17 -18.15 17.55
CA ILE A 197 -41.73 -19.32 18.32
C ILE A 197 -42.13 -19.18 19.79
N GLU A 198 -41.86 -18.05 20.44
CA GLU A 198 -42.25 -17.76 21.83
C GLU A 198 -43.78 -17.85 22.02
N GLU A 199 -44.57 -17.28 21.11
CA GLU A 199 -46.03 -17.37 21.11
C GLU A 199 -46.50 -18.83 20.96
N SER A 200 -45.87 -19.60 20.08
CA SER A 200 -46.19 -21.04 19.93
C SER A 200 -45.86 -21.86 21.18
N TRP A 201 -44.72 -21.61 21.83
CA TRP A 201 -44.35 -22.25 23.09
C TRP A 201 -45.24 -21.82 24.25
N ASN A 202 -45.63 -20.54 24.31
CA ASN A 202 -46.59 -20.04 25.29
C ASN A 202 -47.97 -20.66 25.10
N ALA A 203 -48.41 -20.86 23.85
CA ALA A 203 -49.66 -21.57 23.55
C ALA A 203 -49.61 -23.04 24.00
N VAL A 204 -48.52 -23.76 23.67
CA VAL A 204 -48.31 -25.15 24.13
C VAL A 204 -48.22 -25.22 25.65
N LEU A 205 -47.50 -24.31 26.31
CA LEU A 205 -47.40 -24.28 27.77
C LEU A 205 -48.76 -24.03 28.41
N LYS A 206 -49.56 -23.11 27.86
CA LYS A 206 -50.94 -22.84 28.30
C LYS A 206 -51.86 -24.05 28.10
N GLU A 207 -51.74 -24.76 26.98
CA GLU A 207 -52.49 -26.00 26.76
C GLU A 207 -52.08 -27.08 27.78
N LYS A 208 -50.78 -27.24 28.06
CA LYS A 208 -50.28 -28.19 29.06
C LYS A 208 -50.75 -27.83 30.47
N THR A 209 -50.69 -26.56 30.88
CA THR A 209 -51.19 -26.13 32.20
C THR A 209 -52.69 -26.37 32.33
N ASN A 210 -53.49 -26.02 31.30
CA ASN A 210 -54.93 -26.31 31.29
C ASN A 210 -55.21 -27.83 31.35
N ASN A 211 -54.39 -28.67 30.71
CA ASN A 211 -54.49 -30.13 30.75
C ASN A 211 -54.18 -30.69 32.16
N TRP A 212 -53.17 -30.12 32.83
CA TRP A 212 -52.84 -30.48 34.21
C TRP A 212 -53.92 -30.03 35.20
N GLU A 213 -54.43 -28.79 35.08
CA GLU A 213 -55.56 -28.29 35.88
C GLU A 213 -56.82 -29.14 35.68
N ALA A 214 -57.13 -29.54 34.43
CA ALA A 214 -58.25 -30.43 34.14
C ALA A 214 -58.07 -31.84 34.73
N LYS A 215 -56.83 -32.36 34.78
CA LYS A 215 -56.51 -33.63 35.45
C LYS A 215 -56.60 -33.52 36.96
N GLU A 216 -56.07 -32.45 37.55
CA GLU A 216 -56.15 -32.14 38.97
C GLU A 216 -57.62 -32.09 39.40
N LYS A 217 -58.43 -31.27 38.73
CA LYS A 217 -59.88 -31.20 38.94
C LYS A 217 -60.61 -32.55 38.73
N SER A 218 -60.15 -33.38 37.79
CA SER A 218 -60.70 -34.74 37.60
C SER A 218 -60.33 -35.67 38.77
N LEU A 219 -59.14 -35.53 39.35
CA LEU A 219 -58.70 -36.26 40.54
C LEU A 219 -59.42 -35.75 41.80
N GLU A 220 -59.59 -34.45 41.97
CA GLU A 220 -60.41 -33.84 43.02
C GLU A 220 -61.86 -34.35 42.96
N ASN A 221 -62.50 -34.33 41.79
CA ASN A 221 -63.85 -34.87 41.61
C ASN A 221 -63.93 -36.39 41.93
N LYS A 222 -62.89 -37.16 41.60
CA LYS A 222 -62.81 -38.58 41.97
C LYS A 222 -62.65 -38.77 43.47
N LEU A 223 -61.82 -37.95 44.12
CA LEU A 223 -61.64 -37.96 45.56
C LEU A 223 -62.94 -37.57 46.27
N GLU A 224 -63.62 -36.51 45.83
CA GLU A 224 -64.92 -36.09 46.38
C GLU A 224 -65.99 -37.18 46.19
N ASN A 225 -66.03 -37.85 45.04
CA ASN A 225 -66.94 -38.96 44.81
C ASN A 225 -66.60 -40.19 45.68
N GLN A 226 -65.32 -40.51 45.90
CA GLN A 226 -64.92 -41.55 46.85
C GLN A 226 -65.28 -41.16 48.29
N ASP A 227 -65.12 -39.89 48.66
CA ASP A 227 -65.51 -39.35 49.95
C ASP A 227 -67.03 -39.42 50.17
N ARG A 228 -67.82 -39.14 49.12
CA ARG A 228 -69.28 -39.33 49.11
C ARG A 228 -69.65 -40.80 49.28
N LEU A 229 -69.02 -41.70 48.53
CA LEU A 229 -69.23 -43.15 48.67
C LEU A 229 -68.82 -43.67 50.06
N ILE A 230 -67.76 -43.15 50.67
CA ILE A 230 -67.34 -43.50 52.04
C ILE A 230 -68.34 -42.95 53.06
N LYS A 231 -68.88 -41.75 52.86
CA LYS A 231 -69.96 -41.19 53.70
C LYS A 231 -71.25 -42.00 53.57
N GLU A 232 -71.60 -42.41 52.36
CA GLU A 232 -72.76 -43.26 52.06
C GLU A 232 -72.59 -44.67 52.64
N LEU A 233 -71.43 -45.31 52.47
CA LEU A 233 -71.11 -46.61 53.09
C LEU A 233 -71.12 -46.54 54.63
N LYS A 234 -70.67 -45.43 55.22
CA LYS A 234 -70.79 -45.22 56.68
C LYS A 234 -72.25 -45.07 57.10
N ALA A 235 -73.05 -44.32 56.35
CA ALA A 235 -74.48 -44.15 56.62
C ALA A 235 -75.26 -45.45 56.40
N SER A 236 -74.98 -46.22 55.35
CA SER A 236 -75.63 -47.50 55.07
C SER A 236 -75.16 -48.61 56.01
N TYR A 237 -73.91 -48.57 56.49
CA TYR A 237 -73.45 -49.41 57.59
C TYR A 237 -74.17 -49.06 58.90
N GLU A 238 -74.33 -47.77 59.24
CA GLU A 238 -75.14 -47.35 60.40
C GLU A 238 -76.61 -47.80 60.27
N VAL A 239 -77.21 -47.67 59.09
CA VAL A 239 -78.58 -48.14 58.82
C VAL A 239 -78.67 -49.67 58.88
N SER A 240 -77.71 -50.41 58.31
CA SER A 240 -77.65 -51.87 58.38
C SER A 240 -77.40 -52.38 59.80
N GLN A 241 -76.64 -51.63 60.61
CA GLN A 241 -76.44 -51.92 62.04
C GLN A 241 -77.71 -51.64 62.86
N ARG A 242 -78.56 -50.70 62.41
CA ARG A 242 -79.90 -50.45 62.98
C ARG A 242 -80.95 -51.48 62.52
N LEU A 243 -80.87 -52.01 61.30
CA LEU A 243 -81.80 -53.02 60.77
C LEU A 243 -81.43 -54.46 61.18
N GLY A 244 -80.15 -54.80 61.27
CA GLY A 244 -79.68 -56.15 61.63
C GLY A 244 -79.89 -56.55 63.10
N GLY A 245 -80.85 -55.91 63.78
CA GLY A 245 -81.24 -56.16 65.16
C GLY A 245 -82.57 -56.89 65.32
N ASP A 246 -83.28 -57.21 64.24
CA ASP A 246 -84.55 -57.95 64.27
C ASP A 246 -84.49 -59.21 63.40
N GLN A 247 -85.13 -60.28 63.85
CA GLN A 247 -84.85 -61.65 63.45
C GLN A 247 -86.09 -62.37 62.91
N ASP A 248 -85.91 -63.20 61.88
CA ASP A 248 -86.62 -64.46 61.70
C ASP A 248 -88.17 -64.44 61.67
N GLU A 249 -88.79 -63.89 60.63
CA GLU A 249 -90.13 -64.32 60.19
C GLU A 249 -90.24 -64.33 58.65
N GLY A 250 -90.48 -65.50 58.04
CA GLY A 250 -90.88 -65.54 56.62
C GLY A 250 -90.58 -66.80 55.81
N ALA A 251 -91.03 -68.00 56.20
CA ALA A 251 -90.91 -69.17 55.31
C ALA A 251 -91.73 -69.04 53.99
N GLU A 252 -92.69 -68.11 53.91
CA GLU A 252 -93.34 -67.69 52.65
C GLU A 252 -92.40 -66.87 51.74
N GLU A 253 -91.41 -66.18 52.32
CA GLU A 253 -90.39 -65.41 51.60
C GLU A 253 -89.48 -66.30 50.74
N LEU A 254 -89.51 -67.62 50.92
CA LEU A 254 -88.81 -68.55 50.03
C LEU A 254 -89.55 -68.79 48.69
N ARG A 255 -90.87 -68.56 48.63
CA ARG A 255 -91.68 -68.76 47.40
C ARG A 255 -91.88 -67.44 46.65
N THR A 256 -92.10 -66.34 47.37
CA THR A 256 -91.89 -65.01 46.79
C THR A 256 -90.42 -64.79 46.47
N GLY A 257 -89.47 -65.36 47.22
CA GLY A 257 -88.03 -65.34 46.93
C GLY A 257 -87.65 -66.16 45.70
N ALA A 258 -88.26 -67.32 45.46
CA ALA A 258 -88.04 -68.07 44.21
C ALA A 258 -88.58 -67.31 42.99
N THR A 259 -89.78 -66.75 43.08
CA THR A 259 -90.35 -65.93 41.99
C THR A 259 -89.66 -64.58 41.84
N ALA A 260 -89.14 -63.99 42.93
CA ALA A 260 -88.30 -62.80 42.90
C ALA A 260 -86.92 -63.09 42.33
N ALA A 261 -86.32 -64.25 42.60
CA ALA A 261 -85.04 -64.67 42.01
C ALA A 261 -85.18 -65.00 40.52
N GLU A 262 -86.32 -65.56 40.09
CA GLU A 262 -86.64 -65.69 38.66
C GLU A 262 -86.83 -64.32 38.00
N LEU A 263 -87.51 -63.38 38.68
CA LEU A 263 -87.70 -62.01 38.20
C LEU A 263 -86.39 -61.20 38.21
N GLU A 264 -85.51 -61.43 39.18
CA GLU A 264 -84.15 -60.87 39.30
C GLU A 264 -83.22 -61.43 38.22
N LEU A 265 -83.32 -62.72 37.90
CA LEU A 265 -82.59 -63.32 36.78
C LEU A 265 -83.08 -62.73 35.45
N VAL A 266 -84.39 -62.55 35.28
CA VAL A 266 -84.96 -61.89 34.09
C VAL A 266 -84.58 -60.41 34.03
N SER A 267 -84.51 -59.68 35.15
CA SER A 267 -84.02 -58.30 35.16
C SER A 267 -82.51 -58.22 34.90
N ALA A 268 -81.72 -59.17 35.39
CA ALA A 268 -80.28 -59.24 35.11
C ALA A 268 -79.99 -59.55 33.63
N ASP A 269 -80.75 -60.45 32.99
CA ASP A 269 -80.66 -60.67 31.54
C ASP A 269 -81.24 -59.50 30.74
N LEU A 270 -82.25 -58.78 31.25
CA LEU A 270 -82.73 -57.51 30.66
C LEU A 270 -81.66 -56.40 30.76
N GLU A 271 -80.98 -56.25 31.90
CA GLU A 271 -79.87 -55.31 32.09
C GLU A 271 -78.70 -55.66 31.18
N LYS A 272 -78.31 -56.93 31.10
CA LYS A 272 -77.24 -57.42 30.22
C LYS A 272 -77.57 -57.25 28.73
N THR A 273 -78.83 -57.43 28.33
CA THR A 273 -79.27 -57.19 26.95
C THR A 273 -79.42 -55.70 26.65
N SER A 274 -79.85 -54.87 27.60
CA SER A 274 -79.92 -53.41 27.45
C SER A 274 -78.53 -52.75 27.41
N LEU A 275 -77.56 -53.21 28.22
CA LEU A 275 -76.16 -52.79 28.13
C LEU A 275 -75.54 -53.18 26.79
N ARG A 276 -75.84 -54.38 26.28
CA ARG A 276 -75.41 -54.80 24.95
C ARG A 276 -76.08 -53.99 23.84
N LEU A 277 -77.35 -53.60 24.01
CA LEU A 277 -78.04 -52.72 23.09
C LEU A 277 -77.39 -51.33 23.09
N ALA A 278 -77.12 -50.75 24.26
CA ALA A 278 -76.47 -49.45 24.40
C ALA A 278 -75.05 -49.41 23.81
N ASP A 279 -74.23 -50.46 24.00
CA ASP A 279 -72.92 -50.58 23.35
C ASP A 279 -73.04 -50.74 21.82
N MET A 280 -74.03 -51.50 21.33
CA MET A 280 -74.31 -51.60 19.90
C MET A 280 -74.83 -50.28 19.30
N GLU A 281 -75.64 -49.51 20.04
CA GLU A 281 -76.14 -48.20 19.66
C GLU A 281 -75.02 -47.16 19.65
N ALA A 282 -74.18 -47.12 20.69
CA ALA A 282 -73.00 -46.26 20.75
C ALA A 282 -72.01 -46.55 19.61
N ARG A 283 -71.78 -47.82 19.26
CA ARG A 283 -70.99 -48.20 18.08
C ARG A 283 -71.67 -47.83 16.77
N ASN A 284 -73.01 -47.92 16.68
CA ASN A 284 -73.75 -47.50 15.50
C ASN A 284 -73.69 -45.98 15.32
N GLU A 285 -73.76 -45.22 16.41
CA GLU A 285 -73.62 -43.77 16.41
C GLU A 285 -72.18 -43.34 16.13
N GLN A 286 -71.17 -44.02 16.68
CA GLN A 286 -69.77 -43.83 16.29
C GLN A 286 -69.57 -44.12 14.80
N LEU A 287 -70.07 -45.24 14.28
CA LEU A 287 -69.98 -45.55 12.85
C LEU A 287 -70.76 -44.54 12.00
N ARG A 288 -71.89 -43.99 12.48
CA ARG A 288 -72.58 -42.88 11.80
C ARG A 288 -71.79 -41.58 11.85
N LEU A 289 -71.07 -41.29 12.92
CA LEU A 289 -70.19 -40.13 13.03
C LEU A 289 -68.94 -40.28 12.15
N GLU A 290 -68.31 -41.44 12.13
CA GLU A 290 -67.20 -41.78 11.23
C GLU A 290 -67.66 -41.76 9.76
N LEU A 291 -68.85 -42.27 9.46
CA LEU A 291 -69.43 -42.24 8.12
C LEU A 291 -69.89 -40.82 7.76
N ALA A 292 -70.35 -39.99 8.70
CA ALA A 292 -70.62 -38.56 8.48
C ALA A 292 -69.33 -37.73 8.33
N GLN A 293 -68.24 -38.11 8.98
CA GLN A 293 -66.91 -37.52 8.78
C GLN A 293 -66.31 -37.94 7.43
N ALA A 294 -66.42 -39.21 7.06
CA ALA A 294 -66.01 -39.72 5.75
C ALA A 294 -66.88 -39.14 4.62
N ILE A 295 -68.19 -38.97 4.85
CA ILE A 295 -69.07 -38.22 3.94
C ILE A 295 -68.65 -36.75 3.90
N SER A 296 -68.41 -36.06 5.02
CA SER A 296 -68.01 -34.63 4.97
C SER A 296 -66.66 -34.40 4.27
N HIS A 297 -65.72 -35.36 4.40
CA HIS A 297 -64.46 -35.38 3.68
C HIS A 297 -64.63 -35.74 2.18
N SER A 298 -65.61 -36.56 1.81
CA SER A 298 -65.88 -36.93 0.41
C SER A 298 -66.88 -36.01 -0.31
N THR A 299 -67.74 -35.27 0.39
CA THR A 299 -68.61 -34.23 -0.19
C THR A 299 -67.89 -32.91 -0.40
N HIS A 300 -66.67 -32.73 0.13
CA HIS A 300 -65.70 -31.78 -0.43
C HIS A 300 -65.16 -32.20 -1.81
N GLY A 301 -65.57 -33.38 -2.32
CA GLY A 301 -65.42 -33.80 -3.71
C GLY A 301 -66.37 -33.14 -4.71
N GLN A 302 -67.02 -32.03 -4.35
CA GLN A 302 -67.56 -31.11 -5.36
C GLN A 302 -66.35 -30.46 -6.04
N SER A 303 -66.14 -30.77 -7.32
CA SER A 303 -64.91 -30.51 -8.08
C SER A 303 -64.31 -29.11 -7.85
N VAL A 304 -63.35 -29.02 -6.93
CA VAL A 304 -62.36 -27.95 -6.93
C VAL A 304 -61.59 -28.12 -8.23
N SER A 305 -61.63 -27.11 -9.11
CA SER A 305 -60.86 -27.08 -10.36
C SER A 305 -59.41 -27.42 -10.03
N VAL A 306 -58.68 -28.13 -10.90
CA VAL A 306 -57.25 -28.39 -10.65
C VAL A 306 -56.47 -27.07 -10.54
N GLU A 307 -56.97 -26.03 -11.21
CA GLU A 307 -56.56 -24.63 -11.15
C GLU A 307 -56.70 -23.98 -9.75
N ASP A 308 -57.59 -24.50 -8.89
CA ASP A 308 -57.86 -24.00 -7.53
C ASP A 308 -57.22 -24.86 -6.42
N ASP A 309 -56.53 -25.97 -6.76
CA ASP A 309 -55.70 -26.68 -5.79
C ASP A 309 -54.53 -25.78 -5.35
N PRO A 310 -54.37 -25.48 -4.04
CA PRO A 310 -53.26 -24.64 -3.57
C PRO A 310 -51.88 -25.20 -3.92
N ASN A 311 -51.75 -26.51 -4.12
CA ASN A 311 -50.50 -27.13 -4.58
C ASN A 311 -50.24 -26.82 -6.06
N TYR A 312 -51.28 -26.82 -6.90
CA TYR A 312 -51.18 -26.48 -8.32
C TYR A 312 -50.85 -24.99 -8.50
N GLN A 313 -51.52 -24.09 -7.78
CA GLN A 313 -51.23 -22.65 -7.82
C GLN A 313 -49.81 -22.34 -7.32
N ARG A 314 -49.37 -23.01 -6.25
CA ARG A 314 -47.97 -22.93 -5.79
C ARG A 314 -47.00 -23.39 -6.89
N LEU A 315 -47.24 -24.54 -7.52
CA LEU A 315 -46.39 -25.08 -8.59
C LEU A 315 -46.40 -24.19 -9.85
N GLN A 316 -47.52 -23.54 -10.16
CA GLN A 316 -47.63 -22.57 -11.25
C GLN A 316 -46.85 -21.28 -10.93
N SER A 317 -46.96 -20.78 -9.70
CA SER A 317 -46.19 -19.61 -9.24
C SER A 317 -44.68 -19.90 -9.25
N GLU A 318 -44.27 -21.09 -8.80
CA GLU A 318 -42.89 -21.57 -8.83
C GLU A 318 -42.37 -21.73 -10.26
N ASN A 319 -43.13 -22.35 -11.17
CA ASN A 319 -42.79 -22.38 -12.60
C ASN A 319 -42.66 -20.97 -13.19
N SER A 320 -43.55 -20.03 -12.84
CA SER A 320 -43.46 -18.64 -13.30
C SER A 320 -42.23 -17.93 -12.74
N ALA A 321 -41.77 -18.28 -11.54
CA ALA A 321 -40.55 -17.74 -10.94
C ALA A 321 -39.29 -18.37 -11.56
N LEU A 322 -39.33 -19.68 -11.86
CA LEU A 322 -38.26 -20.39 -12.57
C LEU A 322 -38.12 -19.90 -14.02
N LEU A 323 -39.21 -19.63 -14.74
CA LEU A 323 -39.19 -19.03 -16.07
C LEU A 323 -38.57 -17.63 -16.03
N ARG A 324 -38.98 -16.76 -15.10
CA ARG A 324 -38.34 -15.43 -14.94
C ARG A 324 -36.85 -15.52 -14.60
N LYS A 325 -36.46 -16.49 -13.76
CA LYS A 325 -35.03 -16.76 -13.46
C LYS A 325 -34.27 -17.27 -14.68
N LEU A 326 -34.89 -18.13 -15.50
CA LEU A 326 -34.31 -18.65 -16.75
C LEU A 326 -34.09 -17.52 -17.76
N ASP A 327 -35.06 -16.63 -17.93
CA ASP A 327 -34.98 -15.52 -18.89
C ASP A 327 -34.02 -14.43 -18.40
N ALA A 328 -33.93 -14.16 -17.10
CA ALA A 328 -32.87 -13.33 -16.53
C ALA A 328 -31.48 -13.93 -16.77
N ALA A 329 -31.30 -15.24 -16.49
CA ALA A 329 -30.02 -15.92 -16.75
C ALA A 329 -29.65 -15.98 -18.24
N ARG A 330 -30.64 -16.06 -19.14
CA ARG A 330 -30.43 -15.91 -20.60
C ARG A 330 -29.98 -14.51 -20.95
N TYR A 331 -30.66 -13.48 -20.45
CA TYR A 331 -30.29 -12.08 -20.68
C TYR A 331 -28.88 -11.76 -20.16
N ASP A 332 -28.51 -12.25 -18.97
CA ASP A 332 -27.16 -12.07 -18.42
C ASP A 332 -26.10 -12.81 -19.25
N LYS A 333 -26.41 -14.02 -19.73
CA LYS A 333 -25.54 -14.77 -20.65
C LYS A 333 -25.37 -14.05 -21.99
N ASP A 334 -26.44 -13.53 -22.58
CA ASP A 334 -26.36 -12.83 -23.85
C ASP A 334 -25.70 -11.46 -23.70
N SER A 335 -25.97 -10.73 -22.61
CA SER A 335 -25.26 -9.49 -22.25
C SER A 335 -23.76 -9.73 -22.11
N THR A 336 -23.34 -10.70 -21.29
CA THR A 336 -21.92 -11.05 -21.14
C THR A 336 -21.31 -11.48 -22.47
N ARG A 337 -21.99 -12.30 -23.28
CA ARG A 337 -21.58 -12.66 -24.64
C ARG A 337 -21.34 -11.44 -25.52
N HIS A 338 -22.29 -10.50 -25.61
CA HIS A 338 -22.12 -9.28 -26.40
C HIS A 338 -20.95 -8.41 -25.89
N THR A 339 -20.71 -8.33 -24.57
CA THR A 339 -19.52 -7.62 -24.06
C THR A 339 -18.22 -8.30 -24.46
N TRP A 340 -18.18 -9.63 -24.57
CA TRP A 340 -17.00 -10.36 -25.02
C TRP A 340 -16.81 -10.26 -26.54
N GLU A 341 -17.88 -10.33 -27.33
CA GLU A 341 -17.82 -10.09 -28.79
C GLU A 341 -17.37 -8.65 -29.10
N ALA A 342 -17.85 -7.64 -28.36
CA ALA A 342 -17.39 -6.26 -28.50
C ALA A 342 -15.90 -6.09 -28.12
N LYS A 343 -15.44 -6.72 -27.03
CA LYS A 343 -14.02 -6.74 -26.65
C LYS A 343 -13.16 -7.46 -27.69
N LEU A 344 -13.64 -8.56 -28.25
CA LEU A 344 -12.94 -9.32 -29.29
C LEU A 344 -12.74 -8.46 -30.55
N LEU A 345 -13.81 -7.82 -31.04
CA LEU A 345 -13.76 -6.89 -32.18
C LEU A 345 -12.85 -5.67 -31.91
N GLN A 346 -12.81 -5.18 -30.67
CA GLN A 346 -11.89 -4.11 -30.28
C GLN A 346 -10.43 -4.59 -30.34
N VAL A 347 -10.12 -5.75 -29.76
CA VAL A 347 -8.78 -6.36 -29.78
C VAL A 347 -8.34 -6.64 -31.21
N GLU A 348 -9.19 -7.22 -32.04
CA GLU A 348 -8.93 -7.50 -33.46
C GLU A 348 -8.61 -6.22 -34.25
N ARG A 349 -9.38 -5.14 -34.05
CA ARG A 349 -9.05 -3.83 -34.63
C ARG A 349 -7.71 -3.28 -34.17
N THR A 350 -7.36 -3.43 -32.88
CA THR A 350 -6.04 -2.99 -32.38
C THR A 350 -4.90 -3.85 -32.92
N ALA A 351 -5.10 -5.16 -33.06
CA ALA A 351 -4.12 -6.06 -33.65
C ALA A 351 -3.89 -5.76 -35.14
N SER A 352 -4.96 -5.46 -35.89
CA SER A 352 -4.87 -5.03 -37.29
C SER A 352 -4.09 -3.72 -37.44
N LYS A 353 -4.36 -2.70 -36.59
CA LYS A 353 -3.57 -1.45 -36.57
C LYS A 353 -2.10 -1.69 -36.26
N ALA A 354 -1.80 -2.45 -35.20
CA ALA A 354 -0.43 -2.78 -34.83
C ALA A 354 0.31 -3.58 -35.91
N ALA A 355 -0.39 -4.43 -36.68
CA ALA A 355 0.18 -5.12 -37.83
C ALA A 355 0.52 -4.14 -38.97
N MET A 356 -0.36 -3.19 -39.28
CA MET A 356 -0.09 -2.14 -40.28
C MET A 356 1.09 -1.25 -39.86
N GLU A 357 1.14 -0.80 -38.61
CA GLU A 357 2.26 -0.01 -38.06
C GLU A 357 3.58 -0.80 -38.10
N ARG A 358 3.56 -2.09 -37.74
CA ARG A 358 4.73 -2.98 -37.86
C ARG A 358 5.22 -3.08 -39.30
N ASP A 359 4.31 -3.19 -40.26
CA ASP A 359 4.66 -3.36 -41.67
C ASP A 359 5.13 -2.04 -42.30
N GLU A 360 4.60 -0.90 -41.85
CA GLU A 360 5.15 0.42 -42.17
C GLU A 360 6.55 0.61 -41.60
N LEU A 361 6.77 0.27 -40.31
CA LEU A 361 8.08 0.34 -39.68
C LEU A 361 9.10 -0.60 -40.35
N ARG A 362 8.67 -1.78 -40.79
CA ARG A 362 9.50 -2.67 -41.62
C ARG A 362 9.87 -2.03 -42.95
N SER A 363 8.92 -1.41 -43.66
CA SER A 363 9.21 -0.69 -44.90
C SER A 363 10.14 0.51 -44.69
N ARG A 364 10.02 1.22 -43.55
CA ARG A 364 10.94 2.30 -43.18
C ARG A 364 12.35 1.76 -42.84
N LEU A 365 12.44 0.62 -42.15
CA LEU A 365 13.73 -0.03 -41.85
C LEU A 365 14.43 -0.52 -43.13
N GLU A 366 13.68 -1.13 -44.05
CA GLU A 366 14.19 -1.56 -45.36
C GLU A 366 14.74 -0.38 -46.18
N LYS A 367 14.10 0.80 -46.12
CA LYS A 367 14.61 2.02 -46.77
C LYS A 367 15.87 2.61 -46.13
N VAL A 368 16.32 2.07 -44.99
CA VAL A 368 17.47 2.55 -44.20
C VAL A 368 18.50 1.43 -44.02
N SER A 369 18.35 0.27 -44.66
CA SER A 369 19.34 -0.84 -44.65
C SER A 369 20.73 -0.36 -45.04
N ASP A 370 20.79 0.51 -46.05
CA ASP A 370 22.01 0.92 -46.73
C ASP A 370 22.83 1.94 -45.89
N TYR A 371 22.31 2.35 -44.73
CA TYR A 371 22.99 3.30 -43.84
C TYR A 371 24.36 2.79 -43.39
N ASP A 372 24.50 1.50 -43.10
CA ASP A 372 25.78 0.92 -42.68
C ASP A 372 26.77 0.74 -43.86
N ASP A 373 26.30 0.65 -45.11
CA ASP A 373 27.16 0.70 -46.30
C ASP A 373 27.61 2.13 -46.59
N ILE A 374 26.69 3.10 -46.64
CA ILE A 374 27.00 4.54 -46.79
C ILE A 374 27.96 5.01 -45.69
N ARG A 375 27.76 4.56 -44.45
CA ARG A 375 28.67 4.87 -43.34
C ARG A 375 30.07 4.30 -43.56
N ARG A 376 30.19 3.06 -44.06
CA ARG A 376 31.49 2.44 -44.38
C ARG A 376 32.18 3.16 -45.54
N GLU A 377 31.44 3.58 -46.55
CA GLU A 377 31.96 4.39 -47.66
C GLU A 377 32.45 5.76 -47.18
N LEU A 378 31.69 6.46 -46.34
CA LEU A 378 32.09 7.73 -45.74
C LEU A 378 33.28 7.59 -44.79
N GLU A 379 33.36 6.51 -44.01
CA GLU A 379 34.50 6.21 -43.14
C GLU A 379 35.76 5.86 -43.97
N MET A 380 35.59 5.20 -45.12
CA MET A 380 36.67 4.97 -46.07
C MET A 380 37.16 6.28 -46.71
N ILE A 381 36.25 7.13 -47.21
CA ILE A 381 36.57 8.46 -47.77
C ILE A 381 37.32 9.29 -46.73
N LYS A 382 36.81 9.36 -45.49
CA LYS A 382 37.48 10.03 -44.38
C LYS A 382 38.86 9.44 -44.09
N SER A 383 39.01 8.12 -44.12
CA SER A 383 40.33 7.51 -43.90
C SER A 383 41.34 7.87 -45.01
N ILE A 384 40.88 8.02 -46.25
CA ILE A 384 41.72 8.42 -47.40
C ILE A 384 42.08 9.91 -47.33
N GLU A 385 41.10 10.76 -47.03
CA GLU A 385 41.26 12.22 -46.93
C GLU A 385 42.15 12.65 -45.75
N PHE A 386 42.09 11.93 -44.62
CA PHE A 386 42.89 12.25 -43.43
C PHE A 386 44.22 11.48 -43.33
N ALA A 387 44.37 10.30 -43.94
CA ALA A 387 45.66 9.59 -43.94
C ALA A 387 46.66 10.09 -45.00
N THR A 388 46.21 10.92 -45.95
CA THR A 388 47.10 11.51 -46.96
C THR A 388 47.69 12.87 -46.54
N GLY A 389 47.27 13.44 -45.40
CA GLY A 389 47.68 14.77 -44.95
C GLY A 389 48.67 14.83 -43.78
N ASP A 390 49.03 13.70 -43.15
CA ASP A 390 49.76 13.68 -41.85
C ASP A 390 51.18 13.08 -41.94
N ASP A 391 51.63 12.64 -43.13
CA ASP A 391 52.83 11.80 -43.31
C ASP A 391 53.90 12.40 -44.27
N GLU A 392 53.84 13.71 -44.60
CA GLU A 392 54.87 14.39 -45.43
C GLU A 392 55.99 15.09 -44.62
N ASP A 393 55.90 15.21 -43.29
CA ASP A 393 56.75 16.11 -42.47
C ASP A 393 57.80 15.44 -41.56
N GLN A 394 58.04 14.12 -41.65
CA GLN A 394 59.03 13.41 -40.80
C GLN A 394 59.92 12.38 -41.52
N ASN A 395 60.85 12.80 -42.39
CA ASN A 395 62.09 12.01 -42.60
C ASN A 395 63.27 12.73 -43.28
N ASP A 396 63.79 13.82 -42.71
CA ASP A 396 65.03 14.44 -43.22
C ASP A 396 66.04 14.79 -42.10
N LYS A 397 66.98 13.85 -41.82
CA LYS A 397 68.31 14.11 -41.17
C LYS A 397 69.24 12.88 -41.10
N GLN A 398 70.52 13.15 -41.40
CA GLN A 398 71.74 12.35 -41.14
C GLN A 398 72.01 11.11 -42.08
N PRO A 399 73.30 10.71 -42.31
CA PRO A 399 73.81 10.62 -43.68
C PRO A 399 74.76 9.42 -43.98
N SER A 400 75.45 9.49 -45.13
CA SER A 400 76.74 8.82 -45.46
C SER A 400 76.81 7.26 -45.52
N ASN A 401 76.61 6.75 -46.74
CA ASN A 401 77.53 5.92 -47.57
C ASN A 401 78.90 5.47 -46.98
N PRO A 402 79.60 4.47 -47.61
CA PRO A 402 79.17 3.53 -48.67
C PRO A 402 79.58 2.05 -48.43
N ASP A 403 79.09 1.10 -49.24
CA ASP A 403 79.96 0.24 -50.06
C ASP A 403 79.20 -0.72 -51.00
N LYS A 404 79.76 -0.87 -52.22
CA LYS A 404 79.73 -2.05 -53.14
C LYS A 404 78.40 -2.76 -53.46
N GLU A 405 78.11 -3.21 -54.67
CA GLU A 405 78.67 -3.12 -56.04
C GLU A 405 77.80 -4.14 -56.82
N THR A 406 77.12 -3.75 -57.91
CA THR A 406 77.25 -4.39 -59.25
C THR A 406 76.15 -3.96 -60.24
N SER A 407 76.59 -3.53 -61.43
CA SER A 407 75.95 -3.53 -62.77
C SER A 407 74.41 -3.37 -62.91
N ASN A 408 73.92 -2.30 -63.54
CA ASN A 408 73.81 -2.10 -65.01
C ASN A 408 72.72 -2.97 -65.68
N ASN A 409 71.85 -2.47 -66.58
CA ASN A 409 71.59 -1.13 -67.12
C ASN A 409 70.26 -1.17 -67.92
N GLY A 410 69.44 -0.11 -67.95
CA GLY A 410 68.21 -0.06 -68.79
C GLY A 410 67.11 0.89 -68.32
N THR A 411 66.96 2.03 -69.00
CA THR A 411 65.95 3.09 -68.82
C THR A 411 64.59 2.76 -69.47
N PRO A 412 63.50 3.56 -69.30
CA PRO A 412 63.09 4.44 -68.18
C PRO A 412 61.59 4.21 -67.75
N ALA A 413 61.04 5.16 -66.97
CA ALA A 413 59.61 5.48 -66.74
C ALA A 413 58.91 4.99 -65.43
N SER A 414 58.88 5.91 -64.45
CA SER A 414 57.69 6.28 -63.66
C SER A 414 56.76 5.17 -63.10
N GLN A 415 57.18 4.44 -62.04
CA GLN A 415 56.25 3.58 -61.29
C GLN A 415 56.70 3.21 -59.85
N SER A 416 57.39 4.11 -59.13
CA SER A 416 58.05 3.78 -57.85
C SER A 416 57.59 4.55 -56.60
N LYS A 417 56.57 5.43 -56.66
CA LYS A 417 55.93 5.99 -55.44
C LYS A 417 54.78 5.09 -54.92
N ASP A 418 54.03 4.48 -55.83
CA ASP A 418 52.92 3.56 -55.45
C ASP A 418 53.42 2.23 -54.88
N LYS A 419 54.62 1.77 -55.28
CA LYS A 419 55.20 0.52 -54.75
C LYS A 419 55.66 0.69 -53.31
N SER A 420 56.33 1.79 -52.95
CA SER A 420 56.67 2.06 -51.55
C SER A 420 55.40 2.28 -50.72
N SER A 421 54.38 2.96 -51.25
CA SER A 421 53.07 3.10 -50.57
C SER A 421 52.38 1.74 -50.36
N LEU A 422 52.30 0.90 -51.39
CA LEU A 422 51.70 -0.43 -51.28
C LEU A 422 52.50 -1.36 -50.35
N GLU A 423 53.83 -1.32 -50.41
CA GLU A 423 54.70 -2.13 -49.55
C GLU A 423 54.65 -1.65 -48.09
N GLN A 424 54.56 -0.34 -47.85
CA GLN A 424 54.35 0.26 -46.53
C GLN A 424 52.94 -0.04 -45.99
N LEU A 425 51.90 -0.03 -46.83
CA LEU A 425 50.52 -0.37 -46.46
C LEU A 425 50.38 -1.89 -46.21
N LEU A 426 51.09 -2.73 -46.97
CA LEU A 426 51.23 -4.16 -46.72
C LEU A 426 52.03 -4.43 -45.44
N MET A 427 53.11 -3.69 -45.15
CA MET A 427 53.85 -3.80 -43.89
C MET A 427 53.02 -3.34 -42.69
N ALA A 428 52.29 -2.22 -42.80
CA ALA A 428 51.39 -1.74 -41.76
C ALA A 428 50.24 -2.73 -41.51
N ARG A 429 49.67 -3.32 -42.57
CA ARG A 429 48.64 -4.35 -42.44
C ARG A 429 49.20 -5.68 -41.94
N ASN A 430 50.43 -6.06 -42.30
CA ASN A 430 51.11 -7.24 -41.77
C ASN A 430 51.40 -7.06 -40.27
N LYS A 431 51.92 -5.90 -39.86
CA LYS A 431 52.12 -5.52 -38.46
C LYS A 431 50.80 -5.54 -37.67
N LYS A 432 49.75 -4.92 -38.19
CA LYS A 432 48.41 -4.95 -37.58
C LYS A 432 47.86 -6.39 -37.47
N LEU A 433 48.04 -7.22 -38.50
CA LEU A 433 47.67 -8.63 -38.44
C LEU A 433 48.52 -9.40 -37.43
N THR A 434 49.81 -9.11 -37.25
CA THR A 434 50.63 -9.74 -36.21
C THR A 434 50.23 -9.29 -34.81
N ASP A 435 49.82 -8.02 -34.64
CA ASP A 435 49.32 -7.48 -33.37
C ASP A 435 47.95 -8.10 -33.03
N GLU A 436 47.02 -8.19 -33.99
CA GLU A 436 45.74 -8.88 -33.83
C GLU A 436 45.92 -10.38 -33.53
N LEU A 437 46.87 -11.06 -34.20
CA LEU A 437 47.21 -12.45 -33.95
C LEU A 437 47.88 -12.63 -32.56
N ALA A 438 48.68 -11.66 -32.10
CA ALA A 438 49.23 -11.65 -30.75
C ALA A 438 48.13 -11.47 -29.69
N VAL A 439 47.21 -10.51 -29.87
CA VAL A 439 46.04 -10.31 -28.98
C VAL A 439 45.15 -11.55 -28.96
N LEU A 440 44.85 -12.16 -30.11
CA LEU A 440 44.07 -13.39 -30.19
C LEU A 440 44.78 -14.57 -29.51
N ARG A 441 46.12 -14.67 -29.61
CA ARG A 441 46.91 -15.68 -28.87
C ARG A 441 46.85 -15.45 -27.36
N VAL A 442 46.96 -14.20 -26.90
CA VAL A 442 46.84 -13.85 -25.48
C VAL A 442 45.44 -14.16 -24.98
N SER A 443 44.38 -13.71 -25.66
CA SER A 443 43.00 -14.00 -25.24
C SER A 443 42.65 -15.50 -25.29
N THR A 444 43.21 -16.25 -26.26
CA THR A 444 43.06 -17.71 -26.30
C THR A 444 43.77 -18.36 -25.12
N ARG A 445 44.96 -17.87 -24.73
CA ARG A 445 45.67 -18.33 -23.56
C ARG A 445 44.94 -17.98 -22.25
N ASP A 446 44.41 -16.77 -22.12
CA ASP A 446 43.62 -16.35 -20.95
C ASP A 446 42.34 -17.20 -20.81
N LEU A 447 41.65 -17.50 -21.92
CA LEU A 447 40.49 -18.40 -21.93
C LEU A 447 40.88 -19.86 -21.62
N GLN A 448 42.05 -20.31 -22.05
CA GLN A 448 42.60 -21.63 -21.71
C GLN A 448 42.90 -21.70 -20.20
N ASP A 449 43.58 -20.69 -19.65
CA ASP A 449 43.94 -20.58 -18.23
C ASP A 449 42.67 -20.44 -17.35
N GLN A 450 41.63 -19.75 -17.83
CA GLN A 450 40.30 -19.73 -17.18
C GLN A 450 39.58 -21.08 -17.24
N LEU A 451 39.64 -21.80 -18.36
CA LEU A 451 39.07 -23.15 -18.45
C LEU A 451 39.78 -24.14 -17.53
N ASP A 452 41.11 -24.05 -17.43
CA ASP A 452 41.90 -24.91 -16.56
C ASP A 452 41.73 -24.55 -15.07
N SER A 453 41.57 -23.28 -14.71
CA SER A 453 41.21 -22.90 -13.33
C SER A 453 39.82 -23.42 -12.95
N LEU A 454 38.81 -23.26 -13.82
CA LEU A 454 37.46 -23.80 -13.60
C LEU A 454 37.44 -25.34 -13.54
N ARG A 455 38.29 -26.02 -14.31
CA ARG A 455 38.47 -27.49 -14.21
C ARG A 455 39.09 -27.88 -12.87
N VAL A 456 40.08 -27.13 -12.39
CA VAL A 456 40.69 -27.35 -11.07
C VAL A 456 39.64 -27.14 -9.97
N GLU A 457 38.89 -26.04 -9.98
CA GLU A 457 37.81 -25.76 -9.02
C GLU A 457 36.70 -26.81 -9.03
N LEU A 458 36.28 -27.28 -10.22
CA LEU A 458 35.33 -28.39 -10.34
C LEU A 458 35.92 -29.68 -9.75
N SER A 459 37.21 -29.93 -9.93
CA SER A 459 37.88 -31.10 -9.36
C SER A 459 38.04 -31.02 -7.83
N THR A 460 38.31 -29.84 -7.25
CA THR A 460 38.45 -29.65 -5.80
C THR A 460 37.08 -29.74 -5.12
N THR A 461 36.08 -29.03 -5.62
CA THR A 461 34.70 -29.10 -5.12
C THR A 461 34.12 -30.52 -5.23
N LYS A 462 34.42 -31.26 -6.31
CA LYS A 462 34.04 -32.68 -6.42
C LYS A 462 34.75 -33.58 -5.39
N LYS A 463 36.04 -33.35 -5.11
CA LYS A 463 36.79 -34.05 -4.06
C LYS A 463 36.26 -33.73 -2.66
N GLU A 464 35.91 -32.47 -2.39
CA GLU A 464 35.30 -32.03 -1.14
C GLU A 464 33.90 -32.63 -0.94
N LEU A 465 33.08 -32.66 -2.00
CA LEU A 465 31.78 -33.33 -1.98
C LEU A 465 31.94 -34.83 -1.68
N GLN A 466 32.89 -35.52 -2.33
CA GLN A 466 33.16 -36.95 -2.05
C GLN A 466 33.67 -37.17 -0.61
N LYS A 467 34.53 -36.30 -0.09
CA LYS A 467 34.97 -36.35 1.32
C LYS A 467 33.79 -36.14 2.28
N SER A 468 32.93 -35.15 2.01
CA SER A 468 31.75 -34.86 2.83
C SER A 468 30.74 -36.01 2.80
N GLN A 469 30.50 -36.62 1.64
CA GLN A 469 29.66 -37.81 1.50
C GLN A 469 30.24 -39.02 2.22
N GLY A 470 31.56 -39.23 2.13
CA GLY A 470 32.25 -40.31 2.87
C GLY A 470 32.15 -40.12 4.38
N LEU A 471 32.38 -38.89 4.87
CA LEU A 471 32.26 -38.56 6.29
C LEU A 471 30.82 -38.65 6.80
N ALA A 472 29.83 -38.26 5.99
CA ALA A 472 28.42 -38.45 6.31
C ALA A 472 28.08 -39.95 6.40
N ALA A 473 28.53 -40.76 5.45
CA ALA A 473 28.33 -42.20 5.48
C ALA A 473 29.02 -42.88 6.68
N THR A 474 30.20 -42.43 7.10
CA THR A 474 30.83 -42.94 8.34
C THR A 474 30.04 -42.52 9.58
N LEU A 475 29.58 -41.26 9.66
CA LEU A 475 28.75 -40.79 10.78
C LEU A 475 27.39 -41.50 10.84
N GLU A 476 26.77 -41.81 9.70
CA GLU A 476 25.54 -42.61 9.63
C GLU A 476 25.79 -44.06 10.11
N ASN A 477 26.90 -44.69 9.71
CA ASN A 477 27.26 -46.03 10.20
C ASN A 477 27.62 -46.03 11.69
N ASP A 478 28.34 -45.02 12.17
CA ASP A 478 28.70 -44.89 13.59
C ASP A 478 27.47 -44.60 14.45
N LEU A 479 26.52 -43.77 13.98
CA LEU A 479 25.24 -43.56 14.65
C LEU A 479 24.36 -44.81 14.63
N LEU A 480 24.35 -45.58 13.53
CA LEU A 480 23.67 -46.89 13.50
C LEU A 480 24.30 -47.86 14.50
N ARG A 481 25.63 -47.94 14.58
CA ARG A 481 26.32 -48.77 15.58
C ARG A 481 26.04 -48.31 17.01
N VAL A 482 26.05 -47.01 17.29
CA VAL A 482 25.68 -46.47 18.61
C VAL A 482 24.21 -46.74 18.93
N GLN A 483 23.30 -46.69 17.94
CA GLN A 483 21.90 -47.02 18.13
C GLN A 483 21.67 -48.53 18.34
N GLU A 484 22.39 -49.39 17.63
CA GLU A 484 22.39 -50.84 17.83
C GLU A 484 23.02 -51.21 19.19
N GLU A 485 24.14 -50.59 19.58
CA GLU A 485 24.74 -50.78 20.90
C GLU A 485 23.82 -50.25 22.01
N ALA A 486 23.14 -49.11 21.83
CA ALA A 486 22.13 -48.62 22.79
C ALA A 486 20.89 -49.54 22.87
N ALA A 487 20.45 -50.12 21.75
CA ALA A 487 19.35 -51.08 21.73
C ALA A 487 19.73 -52.44 22.34
N ASN A 488 20.99 -52.87 22.19
CA ASN A 488 21.49 -54.13 22.73
C ASN A 488 21.95 -54.03 24.20
N THR A 489 22.30 -52.85 24.71
CA THR A 489 22.72 -52.65 26.11
C THR A 489 21.56 -52.48 27.09
N PHE A 490 20.37 -52.12 26.63
CA PHE A 490 19.17 -51.99 27.48
C PHE A 490 17.93 -52.67 26.86
N PRO A 491 17.66 -53.94 27.22
CA PRO A 491 16.47 -54.63 26.74
C PRO A 491 15.22 -54.14 27.50
N SER A 492 14.36 -53.43 26.77
CA SER A 492 12.92 -53.25 27.04
C SER A 492 12.47 -52.21 28.09
N SER A 493 11.53 -51.37 27.66
CA SER A 493 10.41 -50.85 28.46
C SER A 493 10.67 -49.94 29.67
N ALA A 494 11.14 -48.69 29.45
CA ALA A 494 10.90 -47.60 30.41
C ALA A 494 10.86 -46.18 29.80
N MET A 495 9.73 -45.51 30.02
CA MET A 495 9.52 -44.06 30.22
C MET A 495 10.12 -43.00 29.27
N SER A 496 9.20 -42.22 28.68
CA SER A 496 9.38 -40.78 28.48
C SER A 496 9.25 -40.01 29.81
N VAL A 497 9.93 -38.86 29.97
CA VAL A 497 9.41 -37.55 30.47
C VAL A 497 10.55 -36.58 30.83
N ALA A 498 10.49 -35.37 30.25
CA ALA A 498 11.05 -34.05 30.66
C ALA A 498 12.51 -33.89 31.17
N GLY A 499 13.25 -32.94 30.54
CA GLY A 499 14.53 -32.44 31.06
C GLY A 499 15.26 -31.42 30.14
N THR A 500 14.84 -30.15 30.17
CA THR A 500 15.58 -28.98 29.60
C THR A 500 16.86 -28.70 30.42
N TYR A 501 18.00 -28.15 29.95
CA TYR A 501 18.38 -27.29 28.81
C TYR A 501 19.86 -27.62 28.39
N ALA A 502 20.68 -26.90 27.59
CA ALA A 502 20.56 -25.64 26.83
C ALA A 502 21.63 -25.50 25.70
N SER A 503 21.22 -25.24 24.44
CA SER A 503 21.99 -24.49 23.40
C SER A 503 23.29 -25.15 22.82
N ARG A 504 23.74 -24.95 21.56
CA ARG A 504 23.61 -23.82 20.60
C ARG A 504 23.55 -24.28 19.12
N PHE A 505 23.01 -23.39 18.28
CA PHE A 505 22.90 -23.38 16.80
C PHE A 505 24.24 -23.59 16.03
N PRO A 506 24.28 -23.92 14.70
CA PRO A 506 23.34 -23.41 13.67
C PRO A 506 22.96 -24.26 12.42
N GLN A 507 21.82 -23.86 11.81
CA GLN A 507 21.51 -23.78 10.36
C GLN A 507 21.56 -25.01 9.41
N SER A 508 20.39 -25.25 8.77
CA SER A 508 20.21 -25.41 7.30
C SER A 508 20.89 -26.61 6.57
N SER A 509 20.21 -27.52 5.87
CA SER A 509 18.82 -27.49 5.34
C SER A 509 18.32 -28.85 4.83
N ARG A 510 16.98 -29.04 4.87
CA ARG A 510 16.13 -29.78 3.91
C ARG A 510 16.53 -31.20 3.46
N ARG A 511 15.73 -32.19 3.87
CA ARG A 511 14.76 -32.85 2.96
C ARG A 511 13.61 -33.51 3.74
N GLY A 512 12.37 -33.27 3.32
CA GLY A 512 11.15 -33.75 3.98
C GLY A 512 10.74 -32.91 5.21
N GLY A 513 9.48 -32.53 5.43
CA GLY A 513 8.31 -32.77 4.58
C GLY A 513 7.02 -33.05 5.35
N ALA A 514 6.65 -32.23 6.34
CA ALA A 514 5.30 -32.26 6.93
C ALA A 514 4.94 -30.95 7.66
N VAL A 515 3.72 -30.50 7.41
CA VAL A 515 2.86 -29.52 8.12
C VAL A 515 3.27 -29.03 9.52
N SER A 516 3.15 -27.72 9.71
CA SER A 516 2.91 -27.07 11.01
C SER A 516 1.45 -26.56 11.09
N PRO A 517 0.90 -26.27 12.29
CA PRO A 517 -0.54 -26.31 12.52
C PRO A 517 -1.22 -24.94 12.48
N THR A 518 -2.41 -24.84 11.87
CA THR A 518 -3.38 -23.76 12.11
C THR A 518 -4.81 -24.22 11.79
N SER A 519 -5.44 -24.98 12.69
CA SER A 519 -6.89 -25.25 12.65
C SER A 519 -7.42 -25.71 14.01
N SER A 520 -7.23 -24.89 15.05
CA SER A 520 -8.21 -24.84 16.13
C SER A 520 -9.34 -23.88 15.69
N ILE A 521 -10.59 -24.17 16.08
CA ILE A 521 -11.82 -23.41 15.73
C ILE A 521 -12.41 -23.75 14.35
N ILE A 522 -13.23 -24.82 14.28
CA ILE A 522 -14.61 -24.85 13.69
C ILE A 522 -15.16 -26.28 13.73
N SER A 523 -16.41 -26.43 14.22
CA SER A 523 -17.30 -27.60 14.19
C SER A 523 -16.76 -28.93 14.80
N GLY A 524 -17.49 -29.69 15.61
CA GLY A 524 -18.93 -29.70 15.87
C GLY A 524 -19.61 -30.85 15.14
N PHE A 525 -20.43 -31.62 15.88
CA PHE A 525 -21.24 -32.79 15.51
C PHE A 525 -20.63 -34.21 15.61
N ASP A 526 -20.83 -34.79 16.80
CA ASP A 526 -21.31 -36.15 17.12
C ASP A 526 -21.57 -37.18 15.99
N GLN A 527 -21.06 -38.43 16.15
CA GLN A 527 -21.88 -39.65 16.04
C GLN A 527 -21.21 -40.92 16.65
N SER A 528 -21.67 -41.32 17.84
CA SER A 528 -21.81 -42.68 18.42
C SER A 528 -21.10 -43.95 17.84
N THR A 529 -20.37 -44.64 18.73
CA THR A 529 -20.39 -46.10 19.04
C THR A 529 -19.86 -47.18 18.07
N ALA A 530 -19.33 -48.26 18.68
CA ALA A 530 -18.81 -49.53 18.12
C ALA A 530 -17.44 -49.43 17.38
N SER A 531 -16.48 -50.36 17.52
CA SER A 531 -16.43 -51.60 18.32
C SER A 531 -14.99 -51.96 18.70
N THR A 532 -14.72 -52.15 20.00
CA THR A 532 -13.52 -52.87 20.48
C THR A 532 -13.73 -54.37 20.32
N HIS A 533 -13.00 -55.06 19.43
CA HIS A 533 -12.62 -56.50 19.47
C HIS A 533 -12.12 -57.00 18.09
N THR A 534 -10.92 -56.58 17.65
CA THR A 534 -10.32 -57.08 16.38
C THR A 534 -8.82 -57.39 16.44
N MET A 535 -8.16 -57.22 17.60
CA MET A 535 -6.68 -57.37 17.70
C MET A 535 -6.19 -58.72 18.23
N ASP A 536 -7.02 -59.50 18.96
CA ASP A 536 -6.60 -60.80 19.51
C ASP A 536 -6.70 -61.97 18.51
N ALA A 537 -7.43 -61.80 17.39
CA ALA A 537 -7.69 -62.87 16.42
C ALA A 537 -6.54 -63.15 15.43
N ILE A 538 -5.44 -62.37 15.45
CA ILE A 538 -4.36 -62.43 14.43
C ILE A 538 -3.11 -63.18 14.95
N ARG A 539 -3.08 -63.59 16.23
CA ARG A 539 -1.89 -64.24 16.84
C ARG A 539 -1.81 -65.76 16.68
N ALA A 540 -2.91 -66.44 16.33
CA ALA A 540 -2.94 -67.89 16.10
C ALA A 540 -2.86 -68.19 14.60
N GLY A 541 -1.76 -68.81 14.15
CA GLY A 541 -1.57 -69.17 12.75
C GLY A 541 -1.83 -70.65 12.49
N GLU A 542 -2.54 -70.94 11.39
CA GLU A 542 -2.32 -72.13 10.55
C GLU A 542 -2.79 -71.86 9.10
N PRO A 543 -2.30 -72.62 8.09
CA PRO A 543 -2.43 -72.26 6.68
C PRO A 543 -3.53 -73.03 5.94
N VAL A 544 -4.48 -72.33 5.30
CA VAL A 544 -5.37 -72.92 4.28
C VAL A 544 -5.48 -71.98 3.08
N GLY A 545 -5.24 -72.51 1.88
CA GLY A 545 -5.36 -71.74 0.63
C GLY A 545 -6.81 -71.50 0.24
N GLY A 546 -7.16 -70.24 -0.11
CA GLY A 546 -8.56 -69.89 -0.34
C GLY A 546 -8.85 -68.48 -0.86
N GLY A 547 -7.99 -67.90 -1.72
CA GLY A 547 -8.37 -66.89 -2.74
C GLY A 547 -9.00 -65.53 -2.37
N SER A 548 -9.50 -65.29 -1.15
CA SER A 548 -10.30 -64.10 -0.80
C SER A 548 -9.80 -63.37 0.45
N GLY A 549 -8.49 -63.36 0.67
CA GLY A 549 -7.89 -62.55 1.73
C GLY A 549 -8.20 -61.07 1.53
N LEU A 550 -8.51 -60.37 2.62
CA LEU A 550 -8.61 -58.90 2.68
C LEU A 550 -7.33 -58.22 2.16
N LEU A 551 -6.20 -58.92 2.22
CA LEU A 551 -4.85 -58.44 1.94
C LEU A 551 -4.63 -58.03 0.46
N PRO A 552 -4.98 -58.84 -0.57
CA PRO A 552 -5.09 -58.37 -1.96
C PRO A 552 -5.90 -57.09 -2.17
N MET A 553 -7.03 -56.92 -1.48
CA MET A 553 -7.87 -55.73 -1.62
C MET A 553 -7.22 -54.50 -0.96
N ILE A 554 -6.64 -54.67 0.24
CA ILE A 554 -5.85 -53.64 0.92
C ILE A 554 -4.60 -53.29 0.10
N GLN A 555 -3.94 -54.26 -0.54
CA GLN A 555 -2.80 -54.01 -1.42
C GLN A 555 -3.22 -53.20 -2.65
N ALA A 556 -4.34 -53.56 -3.30
CA ALA A 556 -4.89 -52.78 -4.42
C ALA A 556 -5.32 -51.36 -3.99
N GLN A 557 -5.87 -51.19 -2.78
CA GLN A 557 -6.18 -49.86 -2.23
C GLN A 557 -4.89 -49.08 -1.93
N ARG A 558 -3.91 -49.67 -1.25
CA ARG A 558 -2.59 -49.08 -0.96
C ARG A 558 -1.90 -48.64 -2.25
N ASP A 559 -1.95 -49.46 -3.30
CA ASP A 559 -1.27 -49.18 -4.55
C ASP A 559 -2.03 -48.11 -5.37
N ARG A 560 -3.37 -48.03 -5.26
CA ARG A 560 -4.16 -46.88 -5.72
C ARG A 560 -3.84 -45.59 -4.94
N PHE A 561 -3.70 -45.66 -3.61
CA PHE A 561 -3.32 -44.51 -2.80
C PHE A 561 -1.89 -44.05 -3.09
N LYS A 562 -0.93 -44.96 -3.26
CA LYS A 562 0.42 -44.64 -3.73
C LYS A 562 0.41 -43.98 -5.10
N LYS A 563 -0.38 -44.50 -6.05
CA LYS A 563 -0.53 -43.89 -7.38
C LYS A 563 -1.10 -42.47 -7.28
N LYS A 564 -2.19 -42.29 -6.53
CA LYS A 564 -2.80 -40.97 -6.31
C LYS A 564 -1.87 -40.00 -5.59
N ASN A 565 -1.05 -40.48 -4.65
CA ASN A 565 -0.07 -39.65 -3.96
C ASN A 565 1.08 -39.23 -4.89
N ALA A 566 1.54 -40.13 -5.76
CA ALA A 566 2.52 -39.80 -6.80
C ALA A 566 1.96 -38.81 -7.84
N GLU A 567 0.70 -38.99 -8.26
CA GLU A 567 -0.02 -38.03 -9.13
C GLU A 567 -0.14 -36.65 -8.46
N LEU A 568 -0.50 -36.58 -7.18
CA LEU A 568 -0.56 -35.33 -6.41
C LEU A 568 0.82 -34.70 -6.18
N GLU A 569 1.87 -35.47 -5.94
CA GLU A 569 3.25 -34.99 -5.86
C GLU A 569 3.72 -34.42 -7.22
N GLU A 570 3.33 -35.06 -8.33
CA GLU A 570 3.63 -34.58 -9.68
C GLU A 570 2.87 -33.28 -9.99
N GLU A 571 1.56 -33.20 -9.70
CA GLU A 571 0.75 -31.98 -9.82
C GLU A 571 1.30 -30.84 -8.97
N LEU A 572 1.67 -31.13 -7.71
CA LEU A 572 2.31 -30.17 -6.82
C LEU A 572 3.67 -29.70 -7.39
N SER A 573 4.46 -30.59 -7.99
CA SER A 573 5.72 -30.20 -8.65
C SER A 573 5.49 -29.30 -9.88
N LYS A 574 4.42 -29.56 -10.66
CA LYS A 574 3.99 -28.73 -11.80
C LYS A 574 3.46 -27.37 -11.35
N LEU A 575 2.74 -27.31 -10.21
CA LEU A 575 2.32 -26.06 -9.59
C LEU A 575 3.52 -25.25 -9.09
N TYR A 576 4.53 -25.89 -8.49
CA TYR A 576 5.77 -25.19 -8.11
C TYR A 576 6.60 -24.71 -9.30
N SER A 577 6.66 -25.47 -10.40
CA SER A 577 7.38 -25.05 -11.61
C SER A 577 6.66 -23.91 -12.34
N THR A 578 5.33 -23.96 -12.47
CA THR A 578 4.53 -22.86 -13.03
C THR A 578 4.58 -21.60 -12.17
N VAL A 579 4.46 -21.70 -10.85
CA VAL A 579 4.65 -20.55 -9.93
C VAL A 579 6.07 -19.97 -10.03
N LYS A 580 7.10 -20.81 -10.20
CA LYS A 580 8.47 -20.34 -10.44
C LYS A 580 8.58 -19.60 -11.77
N SER A 581 8.00 -20.16 -12.84
CA SER A 581 8.01 -19.56 -14.17
C SER A 581 7.27 -18.21 -14.19
N LEU A 582 6.06 -18.14 -13.63
CA LEU A 582 5.28 -16.91 -13.48
C LEU A 582 6.01 -15.85 -12.64
N ARG A 583 6.73 -16.24 -11.58
CA ARG A 583 7.57 -15.30 -10.81
C ARG A 583 8.74 -14.78 -11.62
N GLN A 584 9.32 -15.60 -12.49
CA GLN A 584 10.41 -15.21 -13.37
C GLN A 584 9.91 -14.27 -14.48
N GLU A 585 8.75 -14.57 -15.07
CA GLU A 585 8.04 -13.75 -16.06
C GLU A 585 7.60 -12.40 -15.48
N VAL A 586 7.04 -12.37 -14.27
CA VAL A 586 6.73 -11.11 -13.56
C VAL A 586 8.00 -10.31 -13.31
N ALA A 587 9.14 -10.95 -13.00
CA ALA A 587 10.41 -10.26 -12.80
C ALA A 587 11.05 -9.74 -14.11
N THR A 588 10.85 -10.40 -15.24
CA THR A 588 11.25 -9.89 -16.56
C THR A 588 10.33 -8.75 -16.99
N LEU A 589 9.00 -8.94 -16.95
CA LEU A 589 8.03 -7.88 -17.25
C LEU A 589 8.20 -6.63 -16.38
N GLN A 590 8.58 -6.77 -15.10
CA GLN A 590 8.92 -5.62 -14.25
C GLN A 590 10.20 -4.90 -14.71
N ARG A 591 11.21 -5.63 -15.18
CA ARG A 591 12.42 -5.05 -15.78
C ARG A 591 12.12 -4.36 -17.10
N ASP A 592 11.33 -5.00 -17.95
CA ASP A 592 11.01 -4.54 -19.29
C ASP A 592 10.10 -3.31 -19.23
N ASN A 593 9.07 -3.32 -18.39
CA ASN A 593 8.23 -2.13 -18.09
C ASN A 593 9.06 -0.97 -17.54
N LEU A 594 10.01 -1.24 -16.64
CA LEU A 594 10.90 -0.20 -16.13
C LEU A 594 11.80 0.33 -17.26
N SER A 595 12.38 -0.55 -18.11
CA SER A 595 13.19 -0.16 -19.28
C SER A 595 12.41 0.66 -20.32
N LEU A 596 11.13 0.32 -20.53
CA LEU A 596 10.20 1.05 -21.39
C LEU A 596 9.88 2.41 -20.78
N TYR A 597 9.75 2.51 -19.46
CA TYR A 597 9.63 3.80 -18.76
C TYR A 597 10.91 4.64 -18.91
N GLU A 598 12.12 4.06 -18.76
CA GLU A 598 13.38 4.78 -19.01
C GLU A 598 13.40 5.31 -20.45
N LYS A 599 13.16 4.45 -21.46
CA LYS A 599 13.12 4.83 -22.87
C LYS A 599 12.06 5.88 -23.19
N THR A 600 10.85 5.73 -22.67
CA THR A 600 9.75 6.70 -22.87
C THR A 600 10.12 8.05 -22.25
N ARG A 601 10.74 8.06 -21.06
CA ARG A 601 11.23 9.29 -20.43
C ARG A 601 12.35 9.91 -21.28
N TYR A 602 13.37 9.16 -21.68
CA TYR A 602 14.44 9.64 -22.55
C TYR A 602 13.93 10.21 -23.87
N VAL A 603 13.02 9.51 -24.56
CA VAL A 603 12.38 10.01 -25.80
C VAL A 603 11.56 11.25 -25.51
N SER A 604 10.77 11.31 -24.43
CA SER A 604 9.99 12.51 -24.08
C SER A 604 10.87 13.73 -23.77
N THR A 605 12.03 13.54 -23.13
CA THR A 605 12.99 14.60 -22.85
C THR A 605 13.77 15.02 -24.10
N TYR A 606 14.11 14.07 -24.98
CA TYR A 606 14.84 14.35 -26.23
C TYR A 606 13.94 15.03 -27.26
N ASN A 607 12.69 14.57 -27.40
CA ASN A 607 11.69 15.17 -28.29
C ASN A 607 11.22 16.55 -27.78
N ARG A 608 11.31 16.81 -26.48
CA ARG A 608 11.18 18.18 -25.90
C ARG A 608 12.42 19.04 -26.16
N GLY A 609 13.60 18.44 -26.31
CA GLY A 609 14.85 19.14 -26.64
C GLY A 609 15.04 19.50 -28.12
N GLN A 610 14.51 18.69 -29.04
CA GLN A 610 14.62 18.94 -30.49
C GLN A 610 13.62 19.99 -31.03
N GLY A 611 12.68 20.47 -30.22
CA GLY A 611 11.70 21.50 -30.62
C GLY A 611 12.09 22.95 -30.27
N ALA A 612 13.19 23.19 -29.55
CA ALA A 612 13.53 24.51 -29.00
C ALA A 612 14.36 25.42 -29.93
N MET A 613 14.44 25.09 -31.22
CA MET A 613 15.26 25.79 -32.22
C MET A 613 14.46 26.10 -33.50
N THR A 614 13.33 26.79 -33.37
CA THR A 614 12.71 27.59 -34.47
C THR A 614 11.58 28.45 -33.93
N SER A 615 11.69 29.76 -34.09
CA SER A 615 10.65 30.71 -33.66
C SER A 615 9.56 30.90 -34.72
N ALA A 616 8.37 31.27 -34.23
CA ALA A 616 7.29 31.98 -34.92
C ALA A 616 6.29 31.22 -35.82
N SER A 617 5.02 31.47 -35.48
CA SER A 617 3.79 31.38 -36.30
C SER A 617 3.20 29.99 -36.60
N SER A 618 2.05 29.70 -35.99
CA SER A 618 0.73 29.68 -36.67
C SER A 618 -0.29 28.79 -35.98
N PHE A 619 -1.50 29.32 -35.86
CA PHE A 619 -2.73 28.60 -35.48
C PHE A 619 -2.90 27.28 -36.27
N GLY A 620 -3.22 26.19 -35.58
CA GLY A 620 -3.50 24.89 -36.19
C GLY A 620 -4.39 24.02 -35.32
N ASN A 621 -5.70 24.23 -35.39
CA ASN A 621 -6.69 23.45 -34.65
C ASN A 621 -6.82 22.03 -35.29
N GLY A 622 -6.37 20.98 -34.60
CA GLY A 622 -6.39 19.60 -35.10
C GLY A 622 -6.55 18.58 -33.95
N PRO A 623 -7.47 17.61 -34.03
CA PRO A 623 -7.86 16.82 -32.87
C PRO A 623 -6.97 15.59 -32.60
N SER A 624 -6.71 15.37 -31.32
CA SER A 624 -6.59 14.05 -30.67
C SER A 624 -5.59 13.03 -31.25
N SER A 625 -4.32 13.13 -30.84
CA SER A 625 -3.52 11.92 -30.63
C SER A 625 -3.98 11.24 -29.33
N SER A 626 -4.61 10.07 -29.46
CA SER A 626 -5.17 9.33 -28.34
C SER A 626 -4.08 8.76 -27.43
N SER A 627 -3.76 9.47 -26.33
CA SER A 627 -3.10 8.85 -25.19
C SER A 627 -4.06 7.83 -24.58
N MET A 628 -3.75 6.53 -24.75
CA MET A 628 -4.47 5.48 -24.04
C MET A 628 -4.45 5.75 -22.54
N HIS A 629 -5.62 5.72 -21.90
CA HIS A 629 -5.75 5.67 -20.45
C HIS A 629 -5.12 4.39 -19.91
N VAL A 630 -3.80 4.41 -19.68
CA VAL A 630 -3.12 3.48 -18.79
C VAL A 630 -3.56 3.84 -17.36
N ALA A 631 -3.90 2.83 -16.56
CA ALA A 631 -4.42 3.02 -15.21
C ALA A 631 -3.49 3.91 -14.37
N HIS A 632 -4.08 4.89 -13.69
CA HIS A 632 -3.37 6.02 -13.04
C HIS A 632 -2.40 5.62 -11.91
N ASP A 633 -2.46 4.38 -11.41
CA ASP A 633 -1.54 3.83 -10.40
C ASP A 633 -0.28 3.14 -10.98
N ALA A 634 -0.32 2.76 -12.26
CA ALA A 634 0.80 2.08 -12.91
C ALA A 634 2.03 2.99 -13.14
N PRO A 635 1.92 4.23 -13.68
CA PRO A 635 3.09 5.05 -13.97
C PRO A 635 3.85 5.41 -12.68
N ASP A 636 3.16 5.84 -11.63
CA ASP A 636 3.75 6.27 -10.35
C ASP A 636 4.59 5.17 -9.69
N ARG A 637 4.16 3.90 -9.81
CA ARG A 637 4.90 2.75 -9.28
C ARG A 637 6.20 2.47 -10.03
N TYR A 638 6.21 2.63 -11.36
CA TYR A 638 7.43 2.48 -12.16
C TYR A 638 8.32 3.73 -12.11
N GLN A 639 7.74 4.91 -11.98
CA GLN A 639 8.43 6.18 -11.74
C GLN A 639 9.21 6.14 -10.43
N SER A 640 8.55 5.83 -9.32
CA SER A 640 9.20 5.74 -8.01
C SER A 640 10.28 4.64 -7.97
N ALA A 641 10.06 3.50 -8.64
CA ALA A 641 11.06 2.45 -8.78
C ALA A 641 12.27 2.89 -9.64
N TYR A 642 12.04 3.67 -10.70
CA TYR A 642 13.09 4.27 -11.54
C TYR A 642 13.88 5.35 -10.79
N GLU A 643 13.20 6.26 -10.10
CA GLU A 643 13.83 7.34 -9.34
C GLU A 643 14.64 6.80 -8.14
N ALA A 644 14.16 5.74 -7.50
CA ALA A 644 14.94 5.02 -6.48
C ALA A 644 16.16 4.28 -7.04
N ARG A 645 16.13 3.86 -8.33
CA ARG A 645 17.26 3.22 -9.02
C ARG A 645 18.30 4.24 -9.49
N ILE A 646 17.87 5.42 -9.94
CA ILE A 646 18.75 6.43 -10.54
C ILE A 646 19.30 7.43 -9.51
N SER A 647 18.63 7.61 -8.37
CA SER A 647 19.11 8.48 -7.30
C SER A 647 20.33 7.87 -6.58
N PRO A 648 21.53 8.50 -6.67
CA PRO A 648 22.71 8.00 -5.96
C PRO A 648 22.52 8.05 -4.44
N PHE A 649 21.71 8.98 -3.93
CA PHE A 649 21.38 9.09 -2.51
C PHE A 649 20.38 8.02 -2.03
N ALA A 650 19.46 7.56 -2.87
CA ALA A 650 18.59 6.42 -2.54
C ALA A 650 19.41 5.12 -2.49
N ALA A 651 20.29 4.91 -3.48
CA ALA A 651 21.24 3.80 -3.48
C ALA A 651 22.22 3.88 -2.28
N PHE A 652 22.66 5.07 -1.90
CA PHE A 652 23.51 5.30 -0.73
C PHE A 652 22.76 4.98 0.58
N ARG A 653 21.59 5.58 0.84
CA ARG A 653 20.74 5.26 2.01
C ARG A 653 20.37 3.77 2.07
N GLY A 654 20.16 3.11 0.93
CA GLY A 654 19.95 1.67 0.85
C GLY A 654 21.17 0.85 1.26
N ARG A 655 22.37 1.23 0.80
CA ARG A 655 23.65 0.59 1.17
C ARG A 655 24.06 0.91 2.61
N GLU A 656 23.74 2.10 3.11
CA GLU A 656 24.02 2.56 4.46
C GLU A 656 23.10 1.92 5.48
N SER A 657 21.79 1.87 5.23
CA SER A 657 20.85 1.10 6.07
C SER A 657 21.15 -0.41 6.05
N ALA A 658 21.58 -0.97 4.91
CA ALA A 658 22.08 -2.34 4.86
C ALA A 658 23.40 -2.55 5.63
N ARG A 659 24.29 -1.53 5.67
CA ARG A 659 25.49 -1.53 6.53
C ARG A 659 25.14 -1.39 8.00
N ALA A 660 24.19 -0.54 8.37
CA ALA A 660 23.68 -0.39 9.73
C ALA A 660 23.05 -1.69 10.22
N TYR A 661 22.19 -2.31 9.42
CA TYR A 661 21.61 -3.63 9.71
C TYR A 661 22.67 -4.73 9.85
N LYS A 662 23.76 -4.67 9.06
CA LYS A 662 24.92 -5.57 9.24
C LYS A 662 25.75 -5.26 10.49
N ARG A 663 25.80 -4.00 10.97
CA ARG A 663 26.50 -3.61 12.21
C ARG A 663 25.70 -3.93 13.48
N MET A 664 24.36 -3.98 13.41
CA MET A 664 23.52 -4.42 14.52
C MET A 664 23.81 -5.88 14.91
N THR A 665 23.87 -6.12 16.22
CA THR A 665 24.00 -7.44 16.84
C THR A 665 22.72 -8.28 16.67
N LEU A 666 22.80 -9.59 16.91
CA LEU A 666 21.66 -10.50 16.75
C LEU A 666 20.40 -10.09 17.55
N PRO A 667 20.45 -9.71 18.85
CA PRO A 667 19.26 -9.25 19.57
C PRO A 667 18.72 -7.93 19.00
N GLU A 668 19.57 -6.99 18.62
CA GLU A 668 19.16 -5.72 17.99
C GLU A 668 18.47 -5.95 16.64
N ARG A 669 18.91 -6.94 15.84
CA ARG A 669 18.23 -7.32 14.59
C ARG A 669 16.86 -7.93 14.85
N ILE A 670 16.70 -8.73 15.90
CA ILE A 670 15.39 -9.27 16.30
C ILE A 670 14.47 -8.11 16.69
N VAL A 671 14.92 -7.22 17.58
CA VAL A 671 14.16 -6.01 17.98
C VAL A 671 13.82 -5.12 16.79
N PHE A 672 14.78 -4.86 15.89
CA PHE A 672 14.57 -4.07 14.67
C PHE A 672 13.57 -4.74 13.71
N SER A 673 13.58 -6.07 13.60
CA SER A 673 12.59 -6.79 12.79
C SER A 673 11.20 -6.73 13.43
N LEU A 674 11.10 -6.87 14.76
CA LEU A 674 9.84 -6.75 15.50
C LEU A 674 9.26 -5.34 15.38
N THR A 675 10.05 -4.30 15.67
CA THR A 675 9.61 -2.91 15.56
C THR A 675 9.22 -2.55 14.13
N ARG A 676 9.95 -3.04 13.12
CA ARG A 676 9.56 -2.85 11.71
C ARG A 676 8.24 -3.53 11.38
N ILE A 677 7.98 -4.74 11.86
CA ILE A 677 6.70 -5.45 11.67
C ILE A 677 5.57 -4.69 12.39
N ILE A 678 5.81 -4.22 13.61
CA ILE A 678 4.84 -3.49 14.43
C ILE A 678 4.49 -2.12 13.80
N LEU A 679 5.47 -1.39 13.26
CA LEU A 679 5.26 -0.09 12.61
C LEU A 679 4.75 -0.19 11.17
N ALA A 680 4.96 -1.31 10.47
CA ALA A 680 4.58 -1.45 9.06
C ALA A 680 3.06 -1.50 8.81
N ASN A 681 2.25 -1.89 9.80
CA ASN A 681 0.80 -1.98 9.65
C ASN A 681 0.06 -1.08 10.67
N ARG A 682 -1.02 -0.42 10.21
CA ARG A 682 -1.81 0.51 11.03
C ARG A 682 -2.48 -0.21 12.21
N THR A 683 -2.88 -1.47 12.01
CA THR A 683 -3.48 -2.30 13.06
C THR A 683 -2.47 -2.75 14.11
N SER A 684 -1.28 -3.20 13.71
CA SER A 684 -0.22 -3.61 14.65
C SER A 684 0.31 -2.43 15.48
N ARG A 685 0.39 -1.22 14.90
CA ARG A 685 0.74 0.00 15.63
C ARG A 685 -0.27 0.31 16.74
N ASN A 686 -1.57 0.22 16.43
CA ASN A 686 -2.63 0.46 17.41
C ASN A 686 -2.67 -0.64 18.50
N LEU A 687 -2.45 -1.90 18.13
CA LEU A 687 -2.39 -3.03 19.06
C LEU A 687 -1.19 -2.90 20.01
N PHE A 688 -0.01 -2.54 19.50
CA PHE A 688 1.17 -2.28 20.31
C PHE A 688 1.00 -1.08 21.25
N ALA A 689 0.38 0.02 20.78
CA ALA A 689 0.04 1.14 21.64
C ALA A 689 -0.93 0.74 22.77
N GLY A 690 -1.95 -0.07 22.46
CA GLY A 690 -2.87 -0.64 23.46
C GLY A 690 -2.17 -1.59 24.45
N TYR A 691 -1.24 -2.42 23.98
CA TYR A 691 -0.41 -3.27 24.83
C TYR A 691 0.48 -2.47 25.78
N CYS A 692 1.16 -1.42 25.27
CA CYS A 692 1.93 -0.51 26.10
C CYS A 692 1.06 0.20 27.14
N LEU A 693 -0.13 0.69 26.76
CA LEU A 693 -1.08 1.30 27.68
C LEU A 693 -1.52 0.31 28.78
N ALA A 694 -1.89 -0.92 28.40
CA ALA A 694 -2.28 -1.96 29.33
C ALA A 694 -1.14 -2.35 30.30
N LEU A 695 0.11 -2.37 29.83
CA LEU A 695 1.29 -2.61 30.65
C LEU A 695 1.52 -1.44 31.65
N HIS A 696 1.34 -0.19 31.22
CA HIS A 696 1.43 0.97 32.13
C HIS A 696 0.30 0.98 33.16
N ILE A 697 -0.94 0.62 32.76
CA ILE A 697 -2.05 0.44 33.70
C ILE A 697 -1.74 -0.68 34.69
N LEU A 698 -1.22 -1.82 34.22
CA LEU A 698 -0.85 -2.94 35.08
C LEU A 698 0.24 -2.53 36.08
N LEU A 699 1.32 -1.89 35.62
CA LEU A 699 2.36 -1.35 36.50
C LEU A 699 1.80 -0.32 37.50
N PHE A 700 0.90 0.55 37.06
CA PHE A 700 0.25 1.51 37.95
C PHE A 700 -0.62 0.81 39.00
N THR A 701 -1.37 -0.25 38.63
CA THR A 701 -2.14 -1.05 39.61
C THR A 701 -1.25 -1.84 40.57
N VAL A 702 -0.11 -2.37 40.11
CA VAL A 702 0.84 -3.10 40.96
C VAL A 702 1.56 -2.14 41.91
N LEU A 703 2.00 -0.98 41.43
CA LEU A 703 2.61 0.07 42.26
C LEU A 703 1.58 0.68 43.23
N TYR A 704 0.34 0.87 42.81
CA TYR A 704 -0.75 1.31 43.67
C TYR A 704 -1.05 0.27 44.77
N MET A 705 -1.20 -1.01 44.41
CA MET A 705 -1.41 -2.10 45.37
C MET A 705 -0.23 -2.23 46.34
N MET A 706 1.01 -2.17 45.84
CA MET A 706 2.21 -2.21 46.66
C MET A 706 2.25 -1.00 47.61
N SER A 707 2.01 0.20 47.10
CA SER A 707 1.89 1.43 47.88
C SER A 707 0.78 1.35 48.94
N THR A 708 -0.40 0.82 48.63
CA THR A 708 -1.46 0.62 49.64
C THR A 708 -1.04 -0.39 50.70
N THR A 709 -0.37 -1.50 50.34
CA THR A 709 0.14 -2.45 51.35
C THR A 709 1.31 -1.90 52.16
N GLU A 710 2.11 -1.00 51.60
CA GLU A 710 3.17 -0.30 52.33
C GLU A 710 2.59 0.77 53.25
N ILE A 711 1.56 1.50 52.82
CA ILE A 711 0.79 2.43 53.65
C ILE A 711 0.08 1.68 54.78
N GLU A 712 -0.53 0.52 54.55
CA GLU A 712 -1.11 -0.32 55.59
C GLU A 712 -0.05 -0.85 56.58
N LYS A 713 1.13 -1.28 56.09
CA LYS A 713 2.25 -1.69 56.95
C LYS A 713 2.79 -0.52 57.77
N HIS A 714 2.94 0.66 57.17
CA HIS A 714 3.39 1.87 57.85
C HIS A 714 2.31 2.43 58.79
N SER A 715 1.02 2.29 58.50
CA SER A 715 -0.07 2.68 59.40
C SER A 715 -0.20 1.72 60.58
N ALA A 716 -0.04 0.41 60.35
CA ALA A 716 0.03 -0.59 61.43
C ALA A 716 1.25 -0.38 62.33
N MET A 717 2.42 -0.10 61.73
CA MET A 717 3.65 0.18 62.47
C MET A 717 3.63 1.57 63.15
N SER A 718 2.95 2.55 62.57
CA SER A 718 2.71 3.87 63.19
C SER A 718 1.68 3.81 64.32
N ALA A 719 0.63 2.99 64.19
CA ALA A 719 -0.32 2.72 65.28
C ALA A 719 0.37 2.02 66.46
N LEU A 720 1.31 1.10 66.19
CA LEU A 720 2.11 0.44 67.21
C LEU A 720 3.17 1.38 67.83
N GLY A 721 3.79 2.26 67.02
CA GLY A 721 4.76 3.26 67.48
C GLY A 721 4.13 4.43 68.26
N GLY A 722 2.93 4.86 67.89
CA GLY A 722 2.18 5.92 68.59
C GLY A 722 1.71 5.51 69.99
N ALA A 723 1.43 4.22 70.20
CA ALA A 723 1.09 3.68 71.51
C ALA A 723 2.29 3.62 72.48
N ALA A 724 3.53 3.52 71.97
CA ALA A 724 4.73 3.45 72.78
C ALA A 724 5.26 4.84 73.23
N ALA A 725 4.99 5.89 72.45
CA ALA A 725 5.52 7.24 72.69
C ALA A 725 4.84 8.02 73.84
N ALA A 726 3.72 7.52 74.39
CA ALA A 726 2.97 8.17 75.46
C ALA A 726 3.32 7.69 76.88
N ALA A 727 4.20 6.68 77.03
CA ALA A 727 4.36 5.93 78.29
C ALA A 727 5.69 6.15 79.04
N TYR A 728 6.70 6.81 78.45
CA TYR A 728 8.03 6.96 79.07
C TYR A 728 8.59 8.39 78.99
N GLY A 729 7.93 9.31 79.69
CA GLY A 729 8.51 10.60 80.08
C GLY A 729 8.98 10.59 81.53
N SER A 730 10.21 10.12 81.81
CA SER A 730 10.87 10.31 83.11
C SER A 730 12.40 10.07 83.08
N SER A 731 13.12 10.87 83.87
CA SER A 731 14.45 10.62 84.46
C SER A 731 15.67 10.33 83.56
N SER A 732 16.38 11.43 83.21
CA SER A 732 17.80 11.70 83.57
C SER A 732 18.92 10.64 83.40
N GLY A 733 20.06 11.07 82.83
CA GLY A 733 21.37 10.73 83.40
C GLY A 733 22.57 10.53 82.47
N SER A 734 23.43 11.55 82.36
CA SER A 734 24.85 11.49 81.90
C SER A 734 25.13 11.04 80.46
N GLY A 735 26.28 11.47 79.92
CA GLY A 735 26.79 10.99 78.62
C GLY A 735 28.31 11.17 78.52
N LEU A 736 28.92 10.73 77.42
CA LEU A 736 30.20 11.28 76.94
C LEU A 736 30.52 10.92 75.48
N ALA A 737 31.02 11.92 74.75
CA ALA A 737 32.06 11.90 73.70
C ALA A 737 31.95 11.06 72.41
N GLY A 738 31.99 11.79 71.27
CA GLY A 738 32.71 11.40 70.04
C GLY A 738 31.84 10.92 68.86
N GLY A 739 31.87 11.53 67.66
CA GLY A 739 32.50 12.78 67.23
C GLY A 739 32.68 12.84 65.70
N GLY A 740 32.36 13.98 65.07
CA GLY A 740 32.88 14.35 63.75
C GLY A 740 32.01 14.10 62.50
N GLY A 741 31.33 15.16 62.04
CA GLY A 741 31.63 15.72 60.71
C GLY A 741 30.72 15.41 59.50
N SER A 742 30.05 16.49 59.02
CA SER A 742 29.63 16.73 57.62
C SER A 742 28.53 15.82 57.01
N SER A 743 27.52 16.31 56.30
CA SER A 743 26.98 17.68 56.12
C SER A 743 25.55 17.58 55.56
N GLY A 744 24.63 18.42 56.04
CA GLY A 744 23.39 18.75 55.33
C GLY A 744 23.61 19.99 54.44
N GLN A 745 22.61 20.57 53.76
CA GLN A 745 21.23 20.14 53.52
C GLN A 745 20.67 20.88 52.28
N LEU A 746 19.57 20.39 51.72
CA LEU A 746 18.84 20.95 50.57
C LEU A 746 18.25 22.34 50.83
N HIS A 747 18.40 23.28 49.89
CA HIS A 747 17.32 23.89 49.07
C HIS A 747 17.75 25.24 48.46
N GLY A 748 17.27 25.53 47.26
CA GLY A 748 17.46 26.80 46.56
C GLY A 748 16.82 26.71 45.18
N ASP A 749 15.61 27.25 45.08
CA ASP A 749 14.81 27.29 43.85
C ASP A 749 15.12 28.54 43.03
N ASP A 750 14.51 28.63 41.84
CA ASP A 750 14.35 29.82 40.99
C ASP A 750 15.58 30.31 40.17
N TRP A 751 15.44 30.32 38.83
CA TRP A 751 16.32 31.04 37.91
C TRP A 751 15.54 31.54 36.69
N GLN A 752 15.42 32.86 36.55
CA GLN A 752 14.79 33.54 35.41
C GLN A 752 15.83 33.92 34.35
N PRO A 753 15.47 33.95 33.05
CA PRO A 753 16.35 34.43 31.98
C PRO A 753 16.16 35.93 31.63
N GLU A 754 17.10 36.42 30.83
CA GLU A 754 17.12 37.71 30.08
C GLU A 754 17.55 38.99 30.82
N GLY A 755 18.28 39.85 30.08
CA GLY A 755 18.57 41.24 30.48
C GLY A 755 19.97 41.75 30.12
N PHE A 756 20.16 42.23 28.88
CA PHE A 756 21.34 43.03 28.49
C PHE A 756 21.57 44.23 29.43
N ASN A 757 22.85 44.57 29.71
CA ASN A 757 23.30 45.97 29.59
C ASN A 757 24.85 46.12 29.54
N HIS A 758 25.27 47.28 29.03
CA HIS A 758 26.62 47.61 28.55
C HIS A 758 27.69 47.98 29.61
N ALA A 759 28.94 48.05 29.12
CA ALA A 759 30.11 48.82 29.61
C ALA A 759 30.84 48.27 30.85
N SER A 760 32.10 47.84 30.74
CA SER A 760 33.24 48.57 30.12
C SER A 760 34.33 47.64 29.60
#